data_AF-A0A8X6SHC8-F1
#
_entry.id   AF-A0A8X6SHC8-F1
#
_cell.length_a   1.000
_cell.length_b   1.000
_cell.length_c   1.000
_cell.angle_alpha   90.00
_cell.angle_beta   90.00
_cell.angle_gamma   90.00
#
_symmetry.space_group_name_H-M   'P 1'
#
loop_
_entity.id
_entity.type
_entity.pdbx_description
1 polymer ?
#
loop_
_entity_poly.entity_id
_entity_poly.type
_entity_poly.pdbx_seq_one_letter_code
_entity_poly.pdbx_strand_id
1 'polypeptide(L)'
;MPDVYMDDLLTGADDLESGRKLQVQLVSMLKGAGMELHKWSASNPLLLPDSRCQVKDLSYSSSTETKTLGLLWKPHPDSFAFKISPMTSNCDNILVTKKSVISTIARIFDPLGLIGPAITRAKILLQSLWQLKLDWNDPLPSNLVSYWKSFIDALESINCLDIPRYCLQDKLLCSKSKVAPLKSTSIPRLELCGAVLLSKLLKRTLDAFKVNFNQIYLWTDSSIVLAWIKKPLAQLKTFMRNQVSIIQELTESDFWKHVNSENNPADILSRAISPNEIQHCELWWFGPPFLHQYKELEPYDIIAVEGDDLFLQELKENSDFPLCTLLKYFESLDIISNCSSFTKLQRVIAWCKRFIENARHPMSRTTVPLKSKELSESLKCIIKNVQRTSFYNEIQYLEKGIPLPNSCKLLNLHPFLDDSGLLRVGGRLRNSLIPRNQKHPMIIPTNHNFTYVITNHFHILYFHTGAEATLANIRNSFWIPSARNVVRKILRTCITCRKVSAKGSQQLMADLPAARVTACRVFSQVVKAIHLELVCNLTTEAFLAALKRFVARRGRPIEIHSDNGRNFFKLKRFLILDQFFLSNDPNDVETLTPAHFLVRLSLVAVPDPDYTEIPMNRLSRWQLVQKMNQHFWRKWSSEYLNRLQQRPKWCKGSVGFKGISHFVLVKPTENSDRLKWHLARVLKLHPGEDNIVRVVTLKDKQGIYKRPVTKIANLSYVN
;
A
#
# COMPACT_ATOMS: atom_id res chain seq x y z
N MET A 1 -18.85 -14.69 -12.53
CA MET A 1 -19.86 -13.73 -12.98
C MET A 1 -19.23 -12.35 -12.99
N PRO A 2 -18.94 -11.75 -14.16
CA PRO A 2 -18.36 -10.41 -14.26
C PRO A 2 -19.31 -9.30 -13.77
N ASP A 3 -20.61 -9.61 -13.70
CA ASP A 3 -21.71 -8.70 -13.37
C ASP A 3 -21.99 -8.59 -11.85
N VAL A 4 -21.20 -9.27 -11.02
CA VAL A 4 -21.31 -9.21 -9.56
C VAL A 4 -20.29 -8.22 -9.02
N TYR A 5 -20.75 -7.22 -8.29
CA TYR A 5 -19.92 -6.27 -7.58
C TYR A 5 -20.24 -6.27 -6.08
N MET A 6 -19.30 -6.75 -5.27
CA MET A 6 -19.50 -6.99 -3.83
C MET A 6 -20.73 -7.87 -3.59
N ASP A 7 -21.79 -7.30 -3.02
CA ASP A 7 -23.03 -7.98 -2.68
C ASP A 7 -24.13 -7.77 -3.74
N ASP A 8 -23.91 -6.89 -4.72
CA ASP A 8 -24.88 -6.53 -5.75
C ASP A 8 -24.64 -7.30 -7.07
N LEU A 9 -25.70 -7.88 -7.64
CA LEU A 9 -25.69 -8.49 -8.97
C LEU A 9 -26.37 -7.54 -9.97
N LEU A 10 -25.60 -7.00 -10.91
CA LEU A 10 -26.03 -5.99 -11.87
C LEU A 10 -25.95 -6.55 -13.28
N THR A 11 -27.04 -7.17 -13.72
CA THR A 11 -27.09 -7.87 -15.00
C THR A 11 -28.32 -7.47 -15.80
N GLY A 12 -28.34 -7.77 -17.10
CA GLY A 12 -29.40 -7.36 -18.01
C GLY A 12 -29.38 -8.18 -19.30
N ALA A 13 -30.43 -8.02 -20.10
CA ALA A 13 -30.58 -8.63 -21.41
C ALA A 13 -31.23 -7.62 -22.37
N ASP A 14 -31.10 -7.87 -23.67
CA ASP A 14 -31.59 -6.97 -24.72
C ASP A 14 -33.11 -7.03 -24.91
N ASP A 15 -33.74 -8.12 -24.47
CA ASP A 15 -35.19 -8.36 -24.57
C ASP A 15 -35.77 -9.00 -23.29
N LEU A 16 -37.08 -8.93 -23.15
CA LEU A 16 -37.80 -9.39 -21.96
C LEU A 16 -37.71 -10.92 -21.77
N GLU A 17 -37.74 -11.69 -22.85
CA GLU A 17 -37.73 -13.15 -22.80
C GLU A 17 -36.35 -13.66 -22.32
N SER A 18 -35.29 -13.13 -22.93
CA SER A 18 -33.90 -13.37 -22.53
C SER A 18 -33.67 -12.91 -21.08
N GLY A 19 -34.21 -11.76 -20.69
CA GLY A 19 -34.13 -11.27 -19.31
C GLY A 19 -34.80 -12.20 -18.29
N ARG A 20 -35.96 -12.76 -18.64
CA ARG A 20 -36.69 -13.71 -17.79
C ARG A 20 -35.95 -15.04 -17.69
N LYS A 21 -35.42 -15.54 -18.80
CA LYS A 21 -34.59 -16.75 -18.84
C LYS A 21 -33.34 -16.58 -17.97
N LEU A 22 -32.67 -15.42 -18.08
CA LEU A 22 -31.51 -15.07 -17.28
C LEU A 22 -31.86 -15.06 -15.78
N GLN A 23 -32.96 -14.42 -15.40
CA GLN A 23 -33.45 -14.42 -14.02
C GLN A 23 -33.62 -15.84 -13.47
N VAL A 24 -34.34 -16.71 -14.20
CA VAL A 24 -34.60 -18.09 -13.77
C VAL A 24 -33.30 -18.88 -13.61
N GLN A 25 -32.38 -18.75 -14.58
CA GLN A 25 -31.07 -19.40 -14.52
C GLN A 25 -30.24 -18.92 -13.31
N LEU A 26 -30.23 -17.62 -13.03
CA LEU A 26 -29.52 -17.04 -11.89
C LEU A 26 -30.06 -17.54 -10.57
N VAL A 27 -31.40 -17.54 -10.40
CA VAL A 27 -32.05 -18.05 -9.19
C VAL A 27 -31.73 -19.53 -8.99
N SER A 28 -31.85 -20.35 -10.04
CA SER A 28 -31.54 -21.79 -9.96
C SER A 28 -30.08 -22.04 -9.61
N MET A 29 -29.16 -21.30 -10.25
CA MET A 29 -27.72 -21.48 -10.06
C MET A 29 -27.29 -21.08 -8.64
N LEU A 30 -27.76 -19.94 -8.13
CA LEU A 30 -27.42 -19.46 -6.79
C LEU A 30 -28.09 -20.30 -5.69
N LYS A 31 -29.32 -20.77 -5.93
CA LYS A 31 -29.99 -21.70 -5.02
C LYS A 31 -29.20 -23.02 -4.89
N GLY A 32 -28.62 -23.51 -5.97
CA GLY A 32 -27.72 -24.67 -5.95
C GLY A 32 -26.44 -24.46 -5.11
N ALA A 33 -26.03 -23.21 -4.92
CA ALA A 33 -24.90 -22.82 -4.07
C ALA A 33 -25.33 -22.44 -2.63
N GLY A 34 -26.61 -22.60 -2.27
CA GLY A 34 -27.16 -22.19 -0.97
C GLY A 34 -27.26 -20.67 -0.78
N MET A 35 -27.29 -19.90 -1.87
CA MET A 35 -27.42 -18.44 -1.87
C MET A 35 -28.79 -18.02 -2.42
N GLU A 36 -29.52 -17.20 -1.67
CA GLU A 36 -30.82 -16.67 -2.09
C GLU A 36 -30.69 -15.20 -2.49
N LEU A 37 -31.24 -14.85 -3.67
CA LEU A 37 -31.30 -13.48 -4.16
C LEU A 37 -32.46 -12.73 -3.51
N HIS A 38 -32.16 -11.61 -2.86
CA HIS A 38 -33.16 -10.71 -2.25
C HIS A 38 -33.05 -9.30 -2.87
N LYS A 39 -34.09 -8.46 -2.66
CA LYS A 39 -34.15 -7.04 -3.08
C LYS A 39 -34.02 -6.82 -4.60
N TRP A 40 -34.97 -7.38 -5.35
CA TRP A 40 -35.04 -7.22 -6.81
C TRP A 40 -35.42 -5.80 -7.23
N SER A 41 -34.76 -5.30 -8.26
CA SER A 41 -35.09 -4.04 -8.93
C SER A 41 -34.83 -4.20 -10.43
N ALA A 42 -35.75 -3.75 -11.27
CA ALA A 42 -35.70 -3.93 -12.71
C ALA A 42 -36.33 -2.73 -13.43
N SER A 43 -35.78 -2.38 -14.60
CA SER A 43 -36.34 -1.33 -15.47
C SER A 43 -37.68 -1.71 -16.11
N ASN A 44 -37.99 -3.01 -16.17
CA ASN A 44 -39.28 -3.52 -16.59
C ASN A 44 -39.94 -4.28 -15.42
N PRO A 45 -41.16 -3.91 -14.97
CA PRO A 45 -41.82 -4.56 -13.85
C PRO A 45 -42.08 -6.06 -14.07
N LEU A 46 -42.21 -6.50 -15.32
CA LEU A 46 -42.49 -7.90 -15.67
C LEU A 46 -41.32 -8.84 -15.36
N LEU A 47 -40.13 -8.30 -15.11
CA LEU A 47 -38.96 -9.05 -14.65
C LEU A 47 -38.91 -9.17 -13.12
N LEU A 48 -39.80 -8.52 -12.37
CA LEU A 48 -39.87 -8.68 -10.92
C LEU A 48 -40.59 -10.00 -10.59
N PRO A 49 -40.14 -10.74 -9.57
CA PRO A 49 -40.80 -11.99 -9.17
C PRO A 49 -42.25 -11.73 -8.69
N ASP A 50 -43.16 -12.63 -9.04
CA ASP A 50 -44.59 -12.56 -8.69
C ASP A 50 -44.82 -12.35 -7.18
N SER A 51 -45.68 -11.38 -6.85
CA SER A 51 -46.08 -10.99 -5.48
C SER A 51 -46.73 -12.11 -4.64
N ARG A 52 -46.93 -13.31 -5.20
CA ARG A 52 -47.49 -14.49 -4.53
C ARG A 52 -46.44 -15.35 -3.81
N CYS A 53 -45.15 -15.13 -4.07
CA CYS A 53 -44.04 -15.77 -3.34
C CYS A 53 -43.62 -14.93 -2.13
N GLN A 54 -44.52 -14.75 -1.16
CA GLN A 54 -44.20 -14.04 0.09
C GLN A 54 -43.35 -14.91 1.03
N VAL A 55 -42.03 -14.69 1.02
CA VAL A 55 -41.20 -14.95 2.19
C VAL A 55 -41.30 -13.73 3.10
N LYS A 56 -41.67 -13.98 4.36
CA LYS A 56 -42.22 -13.05 5.36
C LYS A 56 -41.35 -11.86 5.83
N ASP A 57 -40.22 -11.54 5.21
CA ASP A 57 -39.31 -10.47 5.67
C ASP A 57 -38.86 -9.49 4.57
N LEU A 58 -39.63 -9.36 3.49
CA LEU A 58 -39.39 -8.31 2.49
C LEU A 58 -40.06 -7.02 2.96
N SER A 59 -39.31 -6.23 3.74
CA SER A 59 -39.61 -4.82 3.93
C SER A 59 -39.67 -4.15 2.55
N TYR A 60 -40.87 -3.94 2.03
CA TYR A 60 -41.11 -3.01 0.94
C TYR A 60 -40.63 -1.64 1.41
N SER A 61 -39.42 -1.23 1.05
CA SER A 61 -39.14 0.19 0.97
C SER A 61 -39.96 0.69 -0.20
N SER A 62 -41.03 1.42 0.11
CA SER A 62 -41.85 2.20 -0.82
C SER A 62 -41.04 3.34 -1.46
N SER A 63 -39.82 3.06 -1.92
CA SER A 63 -39.01 4.00 -2.68
C SER A 63 -38.99 3.51 -4.13
N THR A 64 -39.58 4.31 -5.01
CA THR A 64 -39.44 4.24 -6.49
C THR A 64 -37.99 4.42 -6.97
N GLU A 65 -37.04 4.47 -6.03
CA GLU A 65 -35.64 4.80 -6.20
C GLU A 65 -34.79 3.79 -5.43
N THR A 66 -33.71 3.30 -6.03
CA THR A 66 -32.75 2.38 -5.41
C THR A 66 -31.32 2.87 -5.66
N LYS A 67 -30.39 2.56 -4.76
CA LYS A 67 -28.98 2.90 -4.97
C LYS A 67 -28.27 1.73 -5.63
N THR A 68 -27.62 1.99 -6.76
CA THR A 68 -26.80 1.03 -7.50
C THR A 68 -25.37 1.55 -7.54
N LEU A 69 -24.42 0.82 -6.95
CA LEU A 69 -23.01 1.23 -6.83
C LEU A 69 -22.78 2.63 -6.23
N GLY A 70 -23.73 3.10 -5.41
CA GLY A 70 -23.70 4.42 -4.79
C GLY A 70 -24.40 5.54 -5.56
N LEU A 71 -24.75 5.33 -6.84
CA LEU A 71 -25.61 6.22 -7.63
C LEU A 71 -27.09 5.91 -7.39
N LEU A 72 -27.96 6.93 -7.43
CA LEU A 72 -29.40 6.72 -7.36
C LEU A 72 -29.91 6.33 -8.74
N TRP A 73 -30.68 5.25 -8.80
CA TRP A 73 -31.33 4.72 -10.00
C TRP A 73 -32.84 4.66 -9.75
N LYS A 74 -33.59 5.26 -10.67
CA LYS A 74 -35.05 5.18 -10.77
C LYS A 74 -35.37 4.11 -11.81
N PRO A 75 -35.81 2.90 -11.43
CA PRO A 75 -36.10 1.84 -12.40
C PRO A 75 -37.21 2.24 -13.37
N HIS A 76 -38.11 3.12 -12.95
CA HIS A 76 -39.14 3.74 -13.78
C HIS A 76 -39.00 5.25 -13.59
N PRO A 77 -38.49 6.02 -14.57
CA PRO A 77 -38.44 5.76 -16.03
C PRO A 77 -37.13 5.16 -16.59
N ASP A 78 -36.29 4.51 -15.78
CA ASP A 78 -34.93 4.07 -16.12
C ASP A 78 -33.93 5.23 -16.26
N SER A 79 -33.84 6.04 -15.20
CA SER A 79 -32.93 7.18 -15.11
C SER A 79 -32.00 7.07 -13.90
N PHE A 80 -30.79 7.60 -14.04
CA PHE A 80 -29.96 7.99 -12.92
C PHE A 80 -30.42 9.34 -12.36
N ALA A 81 -30.35 9.46 -11.05
CA ALA A 81 -30.66 10.68 -10.32
C ALA A 81 -29.59 10.95 -9.26
N PHE A 82 -29.67 12.13 -8.65
CA PHE A 82 -28.80 12.53 -7.55
C PHE A 82 -29.63 12.90 -6.34
N LYS A 83 -29.09 12.66 -5.14
CA LYS A 83 -29.72 13.05 -3.88
C LYS A 83 -28.73 13.80 -3.01
N ILE A 84 -28.84 15.12 -3.05
CA ILE A 84 -28.07 16.09 -2.31
C ILE A 84 -28.99 16.68 -1.25
N SER A 85 -28.72 16.37 0.02
CA SER A 85 -29.46 16.98 1.13
C SER A 85 -28.75 18.28 1.55
N PRO A 86 -29.42 19.43 1.51
CA PRO A 86 -28.86 20.66 2.05
C PRO A 86 -28.65 20.48 3.56
N MET A 87 -27.44 20.77 4.06
CA MET A 87 -27.16 20.76 5.52
C MET A 87 -27.54 22.09 6.19
N THR A 88 -28.29 22.97 5.51
CA THR A 88 -28.56 24.34 5.94
C THR A 88 -29.84 24.51 6.76
N SER A 89 -30.71 23.51 6.87
CA SER A 89 -32.02 23.70 7.50
C SER A 89 -32.04 23.71 9.05
N ASN A 90 -30.91 23.70 9.75
CA ASN A 90 -30.91 23.76 11.22
C ASN A 90 -29.81 24.62 11.89
N CYS A 91 -29.00 25.39 11.15
CA CYS A 91 -27.80 25.97 11.76
C CYS A 91 -27.38 27.34 11.21
N ASP A 92 -28.06 28.41 11.60
CA ASP A 92 -27.54 29.77 11.43
C ASP A 92 -26.22 30.04 12.20
N ASN A 93 -25.81 29.12 13.09
CA ASN A 93 -24.64 29.25 13.97
C ASN A 93 -23.46 28.31 13.69
N ILE A 94 -23.43 27.52 12.61
CA ILE A 94 -22.24 26.69 12.29
C ILE A 94 -21.24 27.49 11.46
N LEU A 95 -20.06 27.70 12.05
CA LEU A 95 -18.89 28.25 11.36
C LEU A 95 -18.52 27.37 10.15
N VAL A 96 -18.57 27.94 8.94
CA VAL A 96 -18.10 27.26 7.74
C VAL A 96 -16.58 27.25 7.76
N THR A 97 -15.99 26.06 7.75
CA THR A 97 -14.53 25.85 7.78
C THR A 97 -14.07 25.18 6.51
N LYS A 98 -12.77 25.24 6.23
CA LYS A 98 -12.16 24.53 5.10
C LYS A 98 -12.46 23.02 5.14
N LYS A 99 -12.46 22.42 6.34
CA LYS A 99 -12.80 21.01 6.55
C LYS A 99 -14.26 20.71 6.18
N SER A 100 -15.21 21.58 6.52
CA SER A 100 -16.62 21.36 6.18
C SER A 100 -16.85 21.45 4.67
N VAL A 101 -16.24 22.40 3.97
CA VAL A 101 -16.30 22.52 2.50
C VAL A 101 -15.83 21.23 1.82
N ILE A 102 -14.65 20.73 2.19
CA ILE A 102 -14.09 19.50 1.61
C ILE A 102 -14.99 18.29 1.89
N SER A 103 -15.51 18.19 3.11
CA SER A 103 -16.43 17.12 3.50
C SER A 103 -17.70 17.14 2.65
N THR A 104 -18.25 18.32 2.35
CA THR A 104 -19.45 18.43 1.52
C THR A 104 -19.17 18.06 0.06
N ILE A 105 -18.07 18.54 -0.52
CA ILE A 105 -17.68 18.19 -1.90
C ILE A 105 -17.46 16.67 -2.03
N ALA A 106 -16.81 16.05 -1.04
CA ALA A 106 -16.53 14.61 -1.05
C ALA A 106 -17.79 13.73 -0.91
N ARG A 107 -18.89 14.27 -0.37
CA ARG A 107 -20.18 13.57 -0.29
C ARG A 107 -20.91 13.50 -1.63
N ILE A 108 -20.56 14.36 -2.59
CA ILE A 108 -21.13 14.32 -3.94
C ILE A 108 -20.52 13.14 -4.67
N PHE A 109 -21.30 12.06 -4.81
CA PHE A 109 -20.88 10.84 -5.47
C PHE A 109 -21.28 10.86 -6.94
N ASP A 110 -20.32 11.16 -7.81
CA ASP A 110 -20.49 11.19 -9.27
C ASP A 110 -19.33 10.43 -9.95
N PRO A 111 -19.41 9.09 -10.02
CA PRO A 111 -18.34 8.27 -10.58
C PRO A 111 -18.20 8.43 -12.10
N LEU A 112 -19.29 8.76 -12.81
CA LEU A 112 -19.33 8.94 -14.26
C LEU A 112 -18.98 10.37 -14.68
N GLY A 113 -19.00 11.35 -13.77
CA GLY A 113 -18.73 12.74 -14.09
C GLY A 113 -19.91 13.45 -14.77
N LEU A 114 -21.14 12.98 -14.58
CA LEU A 114 -22.33 13.53 -15.24
C LEU A 114 -22.64 14.97 -14.79
N ILE A 115 -22.42 15.26 -13.51
CA ILE A 115 -22.54 16.62 -12.93
C ILE A 115 -21.15 17.27 -12.74
N GLY A 116 -20.18 16.81 -13.53
CA GLY A 116 -18.80 17.27 -13.53
C GLY A 116 -18.62 18.79 -13.56
N PRO A 117 -19.38 19.57 -14.38
CA PRO A 117 -19.26 21.02 -14.42
C PRO A 117 -19.58 21.68 -13.07
N ALA A 118 -20.68 21.28 -12.42
CA ALA A 118 -21.06 21.78 -11.10
C ALA A 118 -20.01 21.42 -10.02
N ILE A 119 -19.51 20.18 -10.03
CA ILE A 119 -18.45 19.74 -9.09
C ILE A 119 -17.14 20.50 -9.34
N THR A 120 -16.81 20.80 -10.60
CA THR A 120 -15.58 21.52 -10.95
C THR A 120 -15.59 22.94 -10.39
N ARG A 121 -16.75 23.61 -10.36
CA ARG A 121 -16.93 24.90 -9.68
C ARG A 121 -16.55 24.81 -8.19
N ALA A 122 -17.00 23.75 -7.51
CA ALA A 122 -16.64 23.51 -6.11
C ALA A 122 -15.14 23.23 -5.92
N LYS A 123 -14.52 22.50 -6.84
CA LYS A 123 -13.07 22.21 -6.81
C LYS A 123 -12.22 23.47 -7.06
N ILE A 124 -12.68 24.39 -7.91
CA ILE A 124 -12.03 25.69 -8.13
C ILE A 124 -12.10 26.54 -6.85
N LEU A 125 -13.28 26.61 -6.20
CA LEU A 125 -13.40 27.27 -4.90
C LEU A 125 -12.48 26.62 -3.86
N LEU A 126 -12.42 25.29 -3.83
CA LEU A 126 -11.51 24.60 -2.92
C LEU A 126 -10.05 24.98 -3.21
N GLN A 127 -9.65 25.08 -4.48
CA GLN A 127 -8.31 25.55 -4.88
C GLN A 127 -8.00 26.96 -4.35
N SER A 128 -8.95 27.90 -4.40
CA SER A 128 -8.75 29.25 -3.85
C SER A 128 -8.59 29.25 -2.32
N LEU A 129 -9.31 28.38 -1.60
CA LEU A 129 -9.13 28.19 -0.16
C LEU A 129 -7.72 27.70 0.22
N TRP A 130 -7.05 26.95 -0.66
CA TRP A 130 -5.65 26.56 -0.43
C TRP A 130 -4.68 27.73 -0.56
N GLN A 131 -4.99 28.73 -1.40
CA GLN A 131 -4.16 29.92 -1.57
C GLN A 131 -4.19 30.83 -0.33
N LEU A 132 -5.30 30.84 0.40
CA LEU A 132 -5.48 31.61 1.64
C LEU A 132 -4.66 31.07 2.83
N LYS A 133 -4.05 29.89 2.71
CA LYS A 133 -3.25 29.23 3.76
C LYS A 133 -3.97 29.08 5.12
N LEU A 134 -5.30 29.00 5.12
CA LEU A 134 -6.11 28.71 6.31
C LEU A 134 -5.90 27.28 6.82
N ASP A 135 -5.89 27.12 8.14
CA ASP A 135 -5.92 25.82 8.80
C ASP A 135 -7.30 25.15 8.67
N TRP A 136 -7.37 23.85 8.98
CA TRP A 136 -8.55 23.02 8.70
C TRP A 136 -9.83 23.49 9.41
N ASN A 137 -9.70 24.06 10.61
CA ASN A 137 -10.80 24.48 11.46
C ASN A 137 -11.01 26.00 11.47
N ASP A 138 -10.22 26.76 10.71
CA ASP A 138 -10.35 28.21 10.65
C ASP A 138 -11.66 28.60 9.95
N PRO A 139 -12.36 29.64 10.44
CA PRO A 139 -13.54 30.15 9.78
C PRO A 139 -13.19 30.79 8.44
N LEU A 140 -14.06 30.58 7.45
CA LEU A 140 -13.92 31.23 6.14
C LEU A 140 -14.24 32.73 6.22
N PRO A 141 -13.55 33.57 5.41
CA PRO A 141 -13.93 34.97 5.19
C PRO A 141 -15.40 35.12 4.76
N SER A 142 -16.07 36.17 5.24
CA SER A 142 -17.52 36.39 5.06
C SER A 142 -17.98 36.36 3.60
N ASN A 143 -17.18 36.90 2.68
CA ASN A 143 -17.42 36.88 1.24
C ASN A 143 -17.40 35.46 0.63
N LEU A 144 -16.55 34.57 1.16
CA LEU A 144 -16.49 33.17 0.71
C LEU A 144 -17.57 32.33 1.37
N VAL A 145 -18.00 32.68 2.58
CA VAL A 145 -19.14 32.05 3.25
C VAL A 145 -20.42 32.31 2.46
N SER A 146 -20.70 33.55 2.07
CA SER A 146 -21.90 33.89 1.28
C SER A 146 -21.89 33.18 -0.07
N TYR A 147 -20.75 33.20 -0.77
CA TYR A 147 -20.56 32.48 -2.02
C TYR A 147 -20.77 30.96 -1.86
N TRP A 148 -20.21 30.36 -0.81
CA TRP A 148 -20.38 28.94 -0.53
C TRP A 148 -21.82 28.57 -0.20
N LYS A 149 -22.51 29.38 0.62
CA LYS A 149 -23.94 29.17 0.93
C LYS A 149 -24.79 29.19 -0.34
N SER A 150 -24.63 30.23 -1.17
CA SER A 150 -25.31 30.32 -2.47
C SER A 150 -25.04 29.12 -3.38
N PHE A 151 -23.81 28.60 -3.39
CA PHE A 151 -23.48 27.39 -4.13
C PHE A 151 -24.17 26.13 -3.58
N ILE A 152 -24.24 25.97 -2.25
CA ILE A 152 -24.96 24.84 -1.62
C ILE A 152 -26.45 24.90 -1.92
N ASP A 153 -27.04 26.08 -1.86
CA ASP A 153 -28.46 26.26 -2.18
C ASP A 153 -28.72 25.93 -3.66
N ALA A 154 -27.83 26.37 -4.56
CA ALA A 154 -27.90 26.00 -5.97
C ALA A 154 -27.73 24.49 -6.20
N LEU A 155 -26.88 23.79 -5.43
CA LEU A 155 -26.70 22.34 -5.57
C LEU A 155 -27.98 21.54 -5.35
N GLU A 156 -28.98 22.07 -4.65
CA GLU A 156 -30.25 21.38 -4.46
C GLU A 156 -31.01 21.17 -5.79
N SER A 157 -30.81 22.05 -6.78
CA SER A 157 -31.40 21.90 -8.12
C SER A 157 -30.97 20.61 -8.83
N ILE A 158 -29.81 20.04 -8.48
CA ILE A 158 -29.32 18.78 -9.05
C ILE A 158 -30.23 17.59 -8.68
N ASN A 159 -31.01 17.68 -7.61
CA ASN A 159 -31.98 16.65 -7.23
C ASN A 159 -33.09 16.47 -8.26
N CYS A 160 -33.36 17.48 -9.08
CA CYS A 160 -34.36 17.45 -10.14
C CYS A 160 -33.83 16.81 -11.44
N LEU A 161 -32.54 16.46 -11.52
CA LEU A 161 -31.98 15.84 -12.72
C LEU A 161 -32.45 14.38 -12.86
N ASP A 162 -33.00 14.08 -14.04
CA ASP A 162 -33.32 12.73 -14.48
C ASP A 162 -32.51 12.42 -15.74
N ILE A 163 -31.44 11.64 -15.56
CA ILE A 163 -30.49 11.32 -16.62
C ILE A 163 -30.78 9.90 -17.14
N PRO A 164 -31.25 9.74 -18.38
CA PRO A 164 -31.59 8.42 -18.92
C PRO A 164 -30.39 7.46 -18.84
N ARG A 165 -30.59 6.25 -18.28
CA ARG A 165 -29.53 5.24 -18.20
C ARG A 165 -29.23 4.61 -19.57
N TYR A 166 -30.25 4.50 -20.41
CA TYR A 166 -30.14 3.93 -21.75
C TYR A 166 -29.57 4.97 -22.73
N CYS A 167 -28.32 4.76 -23.16
CA CYS A 167 -27.61 5.66 -24.07
C CYS A 167 -27.36 4.97 -25.41
N LEU A 168 -28.29 5.11 -26.36
CA LEU A 168 -28.10 4.64 -27.75
C LEU A 168 -27.77 5.74 -28.75
N GLN A 169 -28.07 7.01 -28.46
CA GLN A 169 -27.78 8.11 -29.38
C GLN A 169 -27.69 9.46 -28.66
N ASP A 170 -26.76 10.30 -29.09
CA ASP A 170 -26.61 11.74 -28.80
C ASP A 170 -26.73 12.14 -27.33
N LYS A 171 -26.09 11.38 -26.42
CA LYS A 171 -26.12 11.67 -24.99
C LYS A 171 -24.73 11.55 -24.36
N LEU A 172 -24.50 12.39 -23.36
CA LEU A 172 -23.33 12.32 -22.50
C LEU A 172 -23.26 10.95 -21.80
N LEU A 173 -22.18 10.22 -22.05
CA LEU A 173 -21.90 8.94 -21.40
C LEU A 173 -21.16 9.11 -20.07
N CYS A 174 -20.03 9.82 -20.11
CA CYS A 174 -19.19 10.07 -18.95
C CYS A 174 -18.26 11.25 -19.22
N SER A 175 -17.75 11.86 -18.16
CA SER A 175 -16.78 12.94 -18.26
C SER A 175 -15.68 12.82 -17.21
N LYS A 176 -14.57 13.51 -17.47
CA LYS A 176 -13.50 13.62 -16.49
C LYS A 176 -12.86 15.00 -16.55
N SER A 177 -12.76 15.65 -15.38
CA SER A 177 -12.08 16.93 -15.23
C SER A 177 -10.87 16.84 -14.31
N LYS A 178 -9.92 17.75 -14.54
CA LYS A 178 -8.79 18.01 -13.66
C LYS A 178 -8.59 19.52 -13.54
N VAL A 179 -8.57 20.04 -12.32
CA VAL A 179 -8.33 21.47 -12.08
C VAL A 179 -6.89 21.82 -12.46
N ALA A 180 -6.73 22.95 -13.14
CA ALA A 180 -5.43 23.45 -13.56
C ALA A 180 -4.48 23.64 -12.36
N PRO A 181 -3.17 23.37 -12.50
CA PRO A 181 -2.21 23.59 -11.42
C PRO A 181 -2.13 25.06 -10.99
N LEU A 182 -1.78 25.31 -9.73
CA LEU A 182 -1.54 26.67 -9.21
C LEU A 182 -0.30 27.35 -9.82
N LYS A 183 0.64 26.56 -10.34
CA LYS A 183 1.81 27.09 -11.06
C LYS A 183 1.39 27.41 -12.49
N SER A 184 1.74 28.61 -12.97
CA SER A 184 1.44 29.02 -14.33
C SER A 184 2.01 28.02 -15.34
N THR A 185 1.13 27.53 -16.21
CA THR A 185 1.46 26.68 -17.35
C THR A 185 0.77 27.28 -18.57
N SER A 186 1.39 27.20 -19.74
CA SER A 186 0.77 27.70 -20.98
C SER A 186 -0.54 26.95 -21.28
N ILE A 187 -1.48 27.65 -21.90
CA ILE A 187 -2.81 27.12 -22.26
C ILE A 187 -2.68 25.86 -23.13
N PRO A 188 -1.82 25.82 -24.18
CA PRO A 188 -1.65 24.61 -25.00
C PRO A 188 -1.17 23.38 -24.22
N ARG A 189 -0.37 23.58 -23.16
CA ARG A 189 0.07 22.46 -22.29
C ARG A 189 -1.10 21.89 -21.49
N LEU A 190 -2.04 22.73 -21.07
CA LEU A 190 -3.25 22.30 -20.36
C LEU A 190 -4.22 21.58 -21.30
N GLU A 191 -4.40 22.12 -22.51
CA GLU A 191 -5.20 21.50 -23.57
C GLU A 191 -4.65 20.11 -23.95
N LEU A 192 -3.32 19.97 -24.10
CA LEU A 192 -2.71 18.66 -24.34
C LEU A 192 -2.94 17.69 -23.18
N CYS A 193 -2.92 18.18 -21.93
CA CYS A 193 -3.28 17.34 -20.78
C CYS A 193 -4.75 16.89 -20.82
N GLY A 194 -5.65 17.74 -21.34
CA GLY A 194 -7.04 17.40 -21.63
C GLY A 194 -7.14 16.27 -22.67
N ALA A 195 -6.40 16.38 -23.78
CA ALA A 195 -6.34 15.35 -24.81
C ALA A 195 -5.85 13.98 -24.29
N VAL A 196 -4.84 13.98 -23.41
CA VAL A 196 -4.36 12.76 -22.72
C VAL A 196 -5.43 12.19 -21.79
N LEU A 197 -6.19 13.04 -21.10
CA LEU A 197 -7.28 12.61 -20.22
C LEU A 197 -8.40 11.94 -21.02
N LEU A 198 -8.77 12.53 -22.16
CA LEU A 198 -9.73 11.97 -23.10
C LEU A 198 -9.26 10.61 -23.65
N SER A 199 -8.01 10.50 -24.09
CA SER A 199 -7.43 9.25 -24.61
C SER A 199 -7.53 8.10 -23.59
N LYS A 200 -7.25 8.40 -22.32
CA LYS A 200 -7.35 7.41 -21.23
C LYS A 200 -8.79 7.07 -20.89
N LEU A 201 -9.69 8.05 -20.91
CA LEU A 201 -11.11 7.84 -20.67
C LEU A 201 -11.69 6.94 -21.78
N LEU A 202 -11.39 7.25 -23.04
CA LEU A 202 -11.78 6.45 -24.20
C LEU A 202 -11.33 4.99 -24.05
N LYS A 203 -10.06 4.74 -23.74
CA LYS A 203 -9.59 3.36 -23.58
C LYS A 203 -10.39 2.61 -22.51
N ARG A 204 -10.68 3.27 -21.39
CA ARG A 204 -11.47 2.69 -20.29
C ARG A 204 -12.93 2.46 -20.67
N THR A 205 -13.53 3.34 -21.45
CA THR A 205 -14.90 3.15 -21.93
C THR A 205 -14.95 2.02 -22.95
N LEU A 206 -14.06 2.00 -23.94
CA LEU A 206 -13.99 0.91 -24.93
C LEU A 206 -13.79 -0.46 -24.28
N ASP A 207 -12.92 -0.57 -23.27
CA ASP A 207 -12.70 -1.82 -22.54
C ASP A 207 -13.94 -2.27 -21.72
N ALA A 208 -14.82 -1.33 -21.34
CA ALA A 208 -16.03 -1.61 -20.57
C ALA A 208 -17.22 -1.99 -21.48
N PHE A 209 -17.25 -1.48 -22.71
CA PHE A 209 -18.29 -1.79 -23.67
C PHE A 209 -17.97 -3.11 -24.40
N LYS A 210 -18.97 -4.00 -24.50
CA LYS A 210 -18.87 -5.26 -25.25
C LYS A 210 -19.40 -5.12 -26.68
N VAL A 211 -19.41 -3.91 -27.22
CA VAL A 211 -19.88 -3.59 -28.57
C VAL A 211 -18.70 -3.12 -29.41
N ASN A 212 -18.73 -3.47 -30.70
CA ASN A 212 -17.73 -3.01 -31.66
C ASN A 212 -18.19 -1.67 -32.23
N PHE A 213 -17.35 -0.65 -32.09
CA PHE A 213 -17.58 0.66 -32.70
C PHE A 213 -17.02 0.65 -34.12
N ASN A 214 -17.83 1.02 -35.11
CA ASN A 214 -17.38 1.11 -36.50
C ASN A 214 -16.35 2.22 -36.70
N GLN A 215 -16.55 3.37 -36.05
CA GLN A 215 -15.71 4.55 -36.16
C GLN A 215 -15.65 5.28 -34.82
N ILE A 216 -14.50 5.90 -34.54
CA ILE A 216 -14.25 6.68 -33.32
C ILE A 216 -13.67 8.03 -33.73
N TYR A 217 -14.27 9.10 -33.20
CA TYR A 217 -13.83 10.47 -33.43
C TYR A 217 -13.46 11.14 -32.11
N LEU A 218 -12.34 11.86 -32.10
CA LEU A 218 -11.82 12.60 -30.95
C LEU A 218 -11.72 14.07 -31.33
N TRP A 219 -12.33 14.94 -30.53
CA TRP A 219 -12.44 16.36 -30.84
C TRP A 219 -11.64 17.21 -29.86
N THR A 220 -10.97 18.23 -30.39
CA THR A 220 -10.28 19.27 -29.61
C THR A 220 -10.40 20.59 -30.36
N ASP A 221 -10.53 21.69 -29.64
CA ASP A 221 -10.55 23.05 -30.18
C ASP A 221 -9.16 23.69 -30.27
N SER A 222 -8.16 23.04 -29.70
CA SER A 222 -6.77 23.44 -29.84
C SER A 222 -6.12 22.94 -31.13
N SER A 223 -5.92 23.84 -32.08
CA SER A 223 -5.14 23.58 -33.32
C SER A 223 -3.67 23.22 -33.01
N ILE A 224 -3.07 23.83 -31.98
CA ILE A 224 -1.71 23.55 -31.52
C ILE A 224 -1.58 22.11 -31.05
N VAL A 225 -2.55 21.61 -30.27
CA VAL A 225 -2.56 20.21 -29.80
C VAL A 225 -2.68 19.25 -30.97
N LEU A 226 -3.56 19.52 -31.94
CA LEU A 226 -3.68 18.70 -33.15
C LEU A 226 -2.36 18.64 -33.93
N ALA A 227 -1.69 19.79 -34.08
CA ALA A 227 -0.40 19.85 -34.74
C ALA A 227 0.66 19.02 -33.98
N TRP A 228 0.70 19.09 -32.64
CA TRP A 228 1.63 18.28 -31.84
C TRP A 228 1.35 16.77 -31.92
N ILE A 229 0.08 16.34 -31.93
CA ILE A 229 -0.30 14.93 -32.03
C ILE A 229 0.20 14.31 -33.34
N LYS A 230 0.22 15.09 -34.43
CA LYS A 230 0.70 14.64 -35.75
C LYS A 230 2.23 14.67 -35.89
N LYS A 231 2.97 15.33 -35.00
CA LYS A 231 4.43 15.45 -35.10
C LYS A 231 5.16 14.20 -34.60
N PRO A 232 6.34 13.86 -35.18
CA PRO A 232 7.20 12.82 -34.65
C PRO A 232 7.71 13.13 -33.23
N LEU A 233 7.67 12.13 -32.34
CA LEU A 233 8.13 12.23 -30.94
C LEU A 233 9.57 12.74 -30.77
N ALA A 234 10.42 12.55 -31.78
CA ALA A 234 11.81 12.98 -31.77
C ALA A 234 11.95 14.51 -31.67
N GLN A 235 11.05 15.24 -32.33
CA GLN A 235 11.09 16.71 -32.51
C GLN A 235 10.53 17.48 -31.30
N LEU A 236 9.67 16.85 -30.49
CA LEU A 236 9.03 17.51 -29.35
C LEU A 236 9.95 17.60 -28.12
N LYS A 237 9.83 18.64 -27.29
CA LYS A 237 10.49 18.69 -25.96
C LYS A 237 9.90 17.63 -25.01
N THR A 238 10.62 17.30 -23.93
CA THR A 238 10.35 16.11 -23.10
C THR A 238 8.93 16.03 -22.54
N PHE A 239 8.34 17.15 -22.10
CA PHE A 239 6.98 17.15 -21.56
C PHE A 239 5.94 16.82 -22.65
N MET A 240 5.98 17.54 -23.79
CA MET A 240 5.13 17.25 -24.96
C MET A 240 5.31 15.83 -25.47
N ARG A 241 6.56 15.38 -25.67
CA ARG A 241 6.88 14.02 -26.10
C ARG A 241 6.18 12.98 -25.26
N ASN A 242 6.28 13.10 -23.93
CA ASN A 242 5.71 12.09 -23.03
C ASN A 242 4.18 12.05 -23.11
N GLN A 243 3.53 13.21 -23.25
CA GLN A 243 2.07 13.29 -23.37
C GLN A 243 1.59 12.79 -24.74
N VAL A 244 2.21 13.26 -25.83
CA VAL A 244 1.89 12.84 -27.20
C VAL A 244 2.16 11.34 -27.39
N SER A 245 3.22 10.79 -26.78
CA SER A 245 3.47 9.35 -26.78
C SER A 245 2.32 8.55 -26.17
N ILE A 246 1.69 9.05 -25.10
CA ILE A 246 0.52 8.38 -24.50
C ILE A 246 -0.67 8.45 -25.45
N ILE A 247 -0.88 9.58 -26.12
CA ILE A 247 -1.99 9.75 -27.08
C ILE A 247 -1.80 8.79 -28.25
N GLN A 248 -0.62 8.77 -28.86
CA GLN A 248 -0.29 7.91 -30.00
C GLN A 248 -0.27 6.41 -29.65
N GLU A 249 -0.04 6.04 -28.39
CA GLU A 249 -0.12 4.64 -27.91
C GLU A 249 -1.58 4.18 -27.72
N LEU A 250 -2.47 5.10 -27.31
CA LEU A 250 -3.86 4.78 -26.96
C LEU A 250 -4.86 5.04 -28.10
N THR A 251 -4.52 5.92 -29.04
CA THR A 251 -5.41 6.41 -30.10
C THR A 251 -4.63 6.59 -31.40
N GLU A 252 -5.31 6.49 -32.53
CA GLU A 252 -4.73 6.81 -33.84
C GLU A 252 -4.80 8.30 -34.12
N SER A 253 -3.77 8.87 -34.75
CA SER A 253 -3.70 10.31 -35.05
C SER A 253 -4.84 10.79 -35.94
N ASP A 254 -5.38 9.92 -36.78
CA ASP A 254 -6.40 10.26 -37.78
C ASP A 254 -7.81 10.38 -37.17
N PHE A 255 -8.01 9.86 -35.96
CA PHE A 255 -9.24 10.01 -35.20
C PHE A 255 -9.41 11.42 -34.62
N TRP A 256 -8.32 12.19 -34.50
CA TRP A 256 -8.34 13.53 -33.94
C TRP A 256 -8.80 14.58 -34.96
N LYS A 257 -9.85 15.32 -34.59
CA LYS A 257 -10.51 16.36 -35.39
C LYS A 257 -10.61 17.66 -34.61
N HIS A 258 -10.74 18.76 -35.35
CA HIS A 258 -10.92 20.09 -34.77
C HIS A 258 -12.41 20.38 -34.55
N VAL A 259 -12.76 20.97 -33.40
CA VAL A 259 -14.09 21.52 -33.12
C VAL A 259 -13.98 22.99 -32.75
N ASN A 260 -14.93 23.84 -33.17
CA ASN A 260 -14.95 25.22 -32.70
C ASN A 260 -15.17 25.26 -31.16
N SER A 261 -14.44 26.10 -30.43
CA SER A 261 -14.58 26.26 -28.98
C SER A 261 -16.02 26.53 -28.52
N GLU A 262 -16.84 27.24 -29.31
CA GLU A 262 -18.27 27.47 -28.99
C GLU A 262 -19.10 26.17 -28.99
N ASN A 263 -18.67 25.19 -29.77
CA ASN A 263 -19.30 23.88 -29.92
C ASN A 263 -18.58 22.79 -29.11
N ASN A 264 -17.62 23.15 -28.25
CA ASN A 264 -16.84 22.19 -27.47
C ASN A 264 -17.48 21.95 -26.08
N PRO A 265 -18.14 20.80 -25.85
CA PRO A 265 -18.77 20.52 -24.56
C PRO A 265 -17.76 20.35 -23.41
N ALA A 266 -16.49 20.03 -23.71
CA ALA A 266 -15.44 19.94 -22.69
C ALA A 266 -15.14 21.30 -22.05
N ASP A 267 -15.48 22.40 -22.73
CA ASP A 267 -15.24 23.75 -22.24
C ASP A 267 -16.23 24.15 -21.12
N ILE A 268 -17.44 23.61 -21.15
CA ILE A 268 -18.40 23.73 -20.04
C ILE A 268 -17.83 23.07 -18.78
N LEU A 269 -17.17 21.92 -18.94
CA LEU A 269 -16.54 21.20 -17.85
C LEU A 269 -15.29 21.93 -17.32
N SER A 270 -14.50 22.55 -18.20
CA SER A 270 -13.25 23.25 -17.84
C SER A 270 -13.54 24.59 -17.14
N ARG A 271 -14.52 25.36 -17.63
CA ARG A 271 -14.93 26.67 -17.09
C ARG A 271 -15.82 26.55 -15.85
N ALA A 272 -16.55 25.44 -15.76
CA ALA A 272 -17.58 25.15 -14.76
C ALA A 272 -18.78 26.11 -14.82
N ILE A 273 -19.97 25.57 -14.60
CA ILE A 273 -21.23 26.33 -14.58
C ILE A 273 -21.92 26.24 -13.22
N SER A 274 -22.91 27.10 -12.99
CA SER A 274 -23.71 27.03 -11.78
C SER A 274 -24.52 25.72 -11.77
N PRO A 275 -24.73 25.08 -10.60
CA PRO A 275 -25.60 23.91 -10.50
C PRO A 275 -27.00 24.11 -11.12
N ASN A 276 -27.58 25.31 -11.00
CA ASN A 276 -28.92 25.61 -11.55
C ASN A 276 -28.97 25.62 -13.09
N GLU A 277 -27.83 25.86 -13.74
CA GLU A 277 -27.74 25.98 -15.21
C GLU A 277 -27.54 24.62 -15.86
N ILE A 278 -27.07 23.61 -15.12
CA ILE A 278 -26.68 22.32 -15.69
C ILE A 278 -27.84 21.59 -16.35
N GLN A 279 -29.05 21.70 -15.81
CA GLN A 279 -30.24 21.03 -16.34
C GLN A 279 -30.61 21.52 -17.74
N HIS A 280 -30.39 22.80 -18.01
CA HIS A 280 -30.75 23.46 -19.27
C HIS A 280 -29.57 23.55 -20.24
N CYS A 281 -28.43 22.93 -19.92
CA CYS A 281 -27.23 23.00 -20.72
C CYS A 281 -27.26 21.96 -21.85
N GLU A 282 -27.90 22.30 -22.97
CA GLU A 282 -28.07 21.38 -24.11
C GLU A 282 -26.74 20.87 -24.66
N LEU A 283 -25.75 21.77 -24.82
CA LEU A 283 -24.42 21.40 -25.32
C LEU A 283 -23.73 20.37 -24.42
N TRP A 284 -23.94 20.39 -23.10
CA TRP A 284 -23.37 19.40 -22.17
C TRP A 284 -24.02 18.03 -22.30
N TRP A 285 -25.34 17.99 -22.43
CA TRP A 285 -26.10 16.73 -22.41
C TRP A 285 -26.19 16.05 -23.77
N PHE A 286 -26.37 16.83 -24.84
CA PHE A 286 -26.63 16.34 -26.19
C PHE A 286 -25.46 16.53 -27.15
N GLY A 287 -24.46 17.33 -26.75
CA GLY A 287 -23.33 17.66 -27.60
C GLY A 287 -23.68 18.72 -28.65
N PRO A 288 -22.73 19.04 -29.56
CA PRO A 288 -22.94 20.08 -30.55
C PRO A 288 -23.89 19.64 -31.68
N PRO A 289 -24.60 20.60 -32.32
CA PRO A 289 -25.63 20.30 -33.31
C PRO A 289 -25.18 19.44 -34.49
N PHE A 290 -23.91 19.54 -34.88
CA PHE A 290 -23.36 18.79 -36.02
C PHE A 290 -23.27 17.28 -35.74
N LEU A 291 -23.30 16.82 -34.48
CA LEU A 291 -23.35 15.39 -34.18
C LEU A 291 -24.67 14.75 -34.64
N HIS A 292 -25.75 15.53 -34.71
CA HIS A 292 -27.05 15.07 -35.20
C HIS A 292 -27.12 15.00 -36.74
N GLN A 293 -26.20 15.66 -37.44
CA GLN A 293 -26.14 15.69 -38.90
C GLN A 293 -25.10 14.68 -39.37
N TYR A 294 -25.53 13.43 -39.61
CA TYR A 294 -24.68 12.30 -40.03
C TYR A 294 -23.99 12.49 -41.41
N LYS A 295 -24.09 13.67 -42.03
CA LYS A 295 -23.58 13.96 -43.37
C LYS A 295 -22.31 14.79 -43.26
N GLU A 296 -21.19 14.14 -43.60
CA GLU A 296 -19.90 14.76 -43.93
C GLU A 296 -19.34 15.68 -42.83
N LEU A 297 -18.69 15.05 -41.83
CA LEU A 297 -17.73 15.73 -40.96
C LEU A 297 -16.48 16.09 -41.79
N GLU A 298 -16.62 17.07 -42.69
CA GLU A 298 -15.50 17.69 -43.38
C GLU A 298 -14.52 18.20 -42.31
N PRO A 299 -13.25 17.77 -42.35
CA PRO A 299 -12.27 18.28 -41.40
C PRO A 299 -12.15 19.79 -41.61
N TYR A 300 -12.46 20.58 -40.58
CA TYR A 300 -12.03 21.98 -40.57
C TYR A 300 -10.53 22.00 -40.89
N ASP A 301 -10.17 22.70 -41.96
CA ASP A 301 -8.79 22.84 -42.41
C ASP A 301 -7.92 23.21 -41.22
N ILE A 302 -6.86 22.42 -41.00
CA ILE A 302 -5.87 22.74 -39.98
C ILE A 302 -5.19 24.02 -40.47
N ILE A 303 -5.59 25.14 -39.87
CA ILE A 303 -4.92 26.43 -40.04
C ILE A 303 -3.42 26.18 -39.79
N ALA A 304 -2.57 26.62 -40.71
CA ALA A 304 -1.13 26.41 -40.63
C ALA A 304 -0.58 26.96 -39.30
N VAL A 305 -0.29 26.08 -38.33
CA VAL A 305 0.28 26.42 -37.02
C VAL A 305 1.80 26.68 -37.11
N GLU A 306 2.38 26.62 -38.30
CA GLU A 306 3.82 26.64 -38.52
C GLU A 306 4.51 27.97 -38.12
N GLY A 307 3.74 29.05 -37.92
CA GLY A 307 4.22 30.35 -37.45
C GLY A 307 3.86 30.74 -36.01
N ASP A 308 3.22 29.85 -35.23
CA ASP A 308 2.81 30.18 -33.86
C ASP A 308 3.98 30.04 -32.86
N ASP A 309 4.33 31.12 -32.17
CA ASP A 309 5.42 31.16 -31.19
C ASP A 309 5.24 30.13 -30.07
N LEU A 310 4.02 29.87 -29.61
CA LEU A 310 3.73 28.90 -28.54
C LEU A 310 3.93 27.46 -29.04
N PHE A 311 3.67 27.21 -30.32
CA PHE A 311 3.94 25.92 -30.95
C PHE A 311 5.45 25.70 -31.14
N LEU A 312 6.16 26.70 -31.69
CA LEU A 312 7.60 26.63 -31.98
C LEU A 312 8.45 26.51 -30.70
N GLN A 313 8.05 27.17 -29.61
CA GLN A 313 8.76 27.08 -28.33
C GLN A 313 8.87 25.66 -27.76
N GLU A 314 7.94 24.76 -28.09
CA GLU A 314 7.96 23.38 -27.58
C GLU A 314 8.62 22.38 -28.52
N LEU A 315 9.05 22.82 -29.70
CA LEU A 315 9.92 22.05 -30.58
C LEU A 315 11.34 22.12 -30.07
N LYS A 316 12.07 21.02 -30.22
CA LYS A 316 13.53 21.06 -30.07
C LYS A 316 14.08 21.96 -31.15
N GLU A 317 14.98 22.85 -30.76
CA GLU A 317 15.82 23.57 -31.71
C GLU A 317 16.58 22.51 -32.53
N ASN A 318 16.19 22.35 -33.79
CA ASN A 318 17.05 21.70 -34.75
C ASN A 318 18.23 22.64 -34.91
N SER A 319 19.34 22.38 -34.23
CA SER A 319 20.60 22.96 -34.65
C SER A 319 20.83 22.42 -36.06
N ASP A 320 20.69 23.26 -37.10
CA ASP A 320 20.99 22.97 -38.52
C ASP A 320 22.48 22.69 -38.77
N PHE A 321 23.16 22.07 -37.81
CA PHE A 321 24.37 21.34 -38.11
C PHE A 321 23.92 19.99 -38.68
N PRO A 322 24.30 19.63 -39.91
CA PRO A 322 24.16 18.26 -40.36
C PRO A 322 24.90 17.39 -39.34
N LEU A 323 24.15 16.71 -38.48
CA LEU A 323 24.70 15.74 -37.55
C LEU A 323 25.09 14.54 -38.41
N CYS A 324 26.27 14.63 -39.00
CA CYS A 324 26.92 13.52 -39.68
C CYS A 324 27.17 12.47 -38.60
N THR A 325 26.21 11.55 -38.45
CA THR A 325 26.28 10.48 -37.48
C THR A 325 27.25 9.46 -38.06
N LEU A 326 28.54 9.72 -37.84
CA LEU A 326 29.60 8.79 -38.18
C LEU A 326 29.43 7.59 -37.23
N LEU A 327 28.67 6.59 -37.68
CA LEU A 327 28.54 5.29 -37.03
C LEU A 327 29.90 4.59 -37.09
N LYS A 328 30.82 4.99 -36.22
CA LYS A 328 31.97 4.18 -35.87
C LYS A 328 31.45 3.07 -34.96
N TYR A 329 31.12 1.93 -35.57
CA TYR A 329 30.98 0.68 -34.86
C TYR A 329 32.28 0.43 -34.09
N PHE A 330 32.24 0.56 -32.76
CA PHE A 330 33.24 -0.08 -31.92
C PHE A 330 32.74 -1.49 -31.68
N GLU A 331 33.53 -2.49 -32.07
CA GLU A 331 33.29 -3.88 -31.70
C GLU A 331 33.24 -3.98 -30.17
N SER A 332 32.01 -3.96 -29.62
CA SER A 332 31.78 -4.38 -28.25
C SER A 332 32.06 -5.87 -28.19
N LEU A 333 32.90 -6.30 -27.25
CA LEU A 333 33.12 -7.72 -27.06
C LEU A 333 31.83 -8.32 -26.48
N ASP A 334 31.06 -9.02 -27.32
CA ASP A 334 29.78 -9.66 -26.94
C ASP A 334 29.89 -10.58 -25.72
N ILE A 335 31.09 -11.10 -25.45
CA ILE A 335 31.34 -11.92 -24.26
C ILE A 335 31.18 -11.15 -22.95
N ILE A 336 31.37 -9.82 -22.97
CA ILE A 336 31.20 -8.95 -21.79
C ILE A 336 29.71 -8.76 -21.48
N SER A 337 28.86 -8.66 -22.50
CA SER A 337 27.40 -8.50 -22.32
C SER A 337 26.73 -9.78 -21.87
N ASN A 338 27.27 -10.97 -22.20
CA ASN A 338 26.63 -12.27 -21.91
C ASN A 338 27.23 -13.04 -20.72
N CYS A 339 28.12 -12.45 -19.93
CA CYS A 339 28.75 -13.14 -18.80
C CYS A 339 27.92 -13.03 -17.50
N SER A 340 27.91 -14.11 -16.70
CA SER A 340 27.28 -14.16 -15.38
C SER A 340 28.28 -14.16 -14.22
N SER A 341 29.56 -14.41 -14.51
CA SER A 341 30.63 -14.50 -13.51
C SER A 341 31.83 -13.64 -13.89
N PHE A 342 32.20 -12.74 -12.98
CA PHE A 342 33.36 -11.84 -13.13
C PHE A 342 34.67 -12.61 -13.30
N THR A 343 34.91 -13.63 -12.47
CA THR A 343 36.15 -14.42 -12.51
C THR A 343 36.25 -15.26 -13.78
N LYS A 344 35.13 -15.79 -14.28
CA LYS A 344 35.08 -16.49 -15.56
C LYS A 344 35.42 -15.54 -16.71
N LEU A 345 34.78 -14.37 -16.76
CA LEU A 345 35.05 -13.36 -17.78
C LEU A 345 36.54 -12.96 -17.79
N GLN A 346 37.09 -12.65 -16.60
CA GLN A 346 38.48 -12.23 -16.45
C GLN A 346 39.47 -13.31 -16.93
N ARG A 347 39.19 -14.58 -16.66
CA ARG A 347 40.01 -15.72 -17.12
C ARG A 347 39.89 -15.94 -18.63
N VAL A 348 38.69 -15.86 -19.20
CA VAL A 348 38.50 -16.04 -20.65
C VAL A 348 39.26 -14.97 -21.42
N ILE A 349 39.13 -13.70 -21.04
CA ILE A 349 39.88 -12.62 -21.70
C ILE A 349 41.40 -12.78 -21.50
N ALA A 350 41.84 -13.26 -20.33
CA ALA A 350 43.26 -13.55 -20.12
C ALA A 350 43.78 -14.66 -21.05
N TRP A 351 43.00 -15.74 -21.23
CA TRP A 351 43.32 -16.80 -22.19
C TRP A 351 43.31 -16.30 -23.63
N CYS A 352 42.35 -15.46 -24.03
CA CYS A 352 42.32 -14.86 -25.36
C CYS A 352 43.56 -13.99 -25.60
N LYS A 353 43.96 -13.15 -24.63
CA LYS A 353 45.19 -12.35 -24.73
C LYS A 353 46.44 -13.23 -24.85
N ARG A 354 46.54 -14.26 -24.02
CA ARG A 354 47.67 -15.20 -24.07
C ARG A 354 47.72 -15.96 -25.39
N PHE A 355 46.58 -16.37 -25.93
CA PHE A 355 46.52 -17.01 -27.24
C PHE A 355 47.08 -16.09 -28.33
N ILE A 356 46.69 -14.81 -28.33
CA ILE A 356 47.21 -13.80 -29.26
C ILE A 356 48.73 -13.64 -29.09
N GLU A 357 49.23 -13.59 -27.86
CA GLU A 357 50.67 -13.45 -27.57
C GLU A 357 51.47 -14.69 -28.01
N ASN A 358 50.97 -15.89 -27.73
CA ASN A 358 51.56 -17.17 -28.16
C ASN A 358 51.53 -17.36 -29.68
N ALA A 359 50.52 -16.81 -30.37
CA ALA A 359 50.42 -16.82 -31.82
C ALA A 359 51.41 -15.82 -32.47
N ARG A 360 51.61 -14.65 -31.85
CA ARG A 360 52.56 -13.63 -32.31
C ARG A 360 54.03 -13.98 -32.00
N HIS A 361 54.27 -14.74 -30.93
CA HIS A 361 55.62 -15.15 -30.51
C HIS A 361 55.70 -16.68 -30.32
N PRO A 362 55.77 -17.46 -31.43
CA PRO A 362 55.77 -18.93 -31.37
C PRO A 362 56.95 -19.53 -30.59
N MET A 363 58.08 -18.83 -30.52
CA MET A 363 59.30 -19.26 -29.83
C MET A 363 59.24 -19.05 -28.29
N SER A 364 58.29 -18.27 -27.77
CA SER A 364 58.16 -17.94 -26.33
C SER A 364 56.77 -18.32 -25.79
N ARG A 365 56.25 -19.47 -26.24
CA ARG A 365 54.91 -19.93 -25.85
C ARG A 365 54.83 -20.23 -24.37
N THR A 366 53.90 -19.58 -23.69
CA THR A 366 53.64 -19.80 -22.27
C THR A 366 52.47 -20.78 -22.09
N THR A 367 52.71 -21.93 -21.45
CA THR A 367 51.71 -22.98 -21.19
C THR A 367 51.36 -23.17 -19.71
N VAL A 368 52.05 -22.44 -18.81
CA VAL A 368 51.78 -22.46 -17.36
C VAL A 368 50.41 -21.86 -17.00
N PRO A 369 49.85 -22.10 -15.80
CA PRO A 369 48.61 -21.46 -15.35
C PRO A 369 48.62 -19.93 -15.45
N LEU A 370 47.44 -19.31 -15.50
CA LEU A 370 47.29 -17.85 -15.57
C LEU A 370 47.96 -17.17 -14.37
N LYS A 371 48.90 -16.26 -14.63
CA LYS A 371 49.57 -15.47 -13.59
C LYS A 371 48.69 -14.29 -13.17
N SER A 372 48.91 -13.78 -11.95
CA SER A 372 48.22 -12.58 -11.43
C SER A 372 48.35 -11.37 -12.36
N LYS A 373 49.52 -11.19 -12.98
CA LYS A 373 49.77 -10.10 -13.94
C LYS A 373 48.83 -10.18 -15.14
N GLU A 374 48.63 -11.37 -15.72
CA GLU A 374 47.73 -11.57 -16.87
C GLU A 374 46.26 -11.33 -16.51
N LEU A 375 45.85 -11.73 -15.31
CA LEU A 375 44.51 -11.41 -14.80
C LEU A 375 44.32 -9.89 -14.58
N SER A 376 45.35 -9.19 -14.11
CA SER A 376 45.31 -7.73 -13.95
C SER A 376 45.20 -7.01 -15.30
N GLU A 377 45.88 -7.52 -16.32
CA GLU A 377 45.82 -6.96 -17.67
C GLU A 377 44.51 -7.28 -18.39
N SER A 378 43.95 -8.47 -18.18
CA SER A 378 42.64 -8.82 -18.72
C SER A 378 41.55 -7.95 -18.10
N LEU A 379 41.63 -7.66 -16.80
CA LEU A 379 40.74 -6.71 -16.12
C LEU A 379 40.82 -5.31 -16.75
N LYS A 380 42.04 -4.78 -16.95
CA LYS A 380 42.24 -3.48 -17.61
C LYS A 380 41.64 -3.49 -19.03
N CYS A 381 41.83 -4.56 -19.78
CA CYS A 381 41.28 -4.72 -21.12
C CYS A 381 39.74 -4.67 -21.14
N ILE A 382 39.09 -5.42 -20.24
CA ILE A 382 37.63 -5.43 -20.09
C ILE A 382 37.11 -4.02 -19.78
N ILE A 383 37.71 -3.35 -18.79
CA ILE A 383 37.28 -2.01 -18.37
C ILE A 383 37.50 -1.00 -19.49
N LYS A 384 38.64 -1.08 -20.21
CA LYS A 384 38.93 -0.20 -21.33
C LYS A 384 37.90 -0.34 -22.45
N ASN A 385 37.45 -1.57 -22.74
CA ASN A 385 36.37 -1.81 -23.70
C ASN A 385 35.05 -1.20 -23.21
N VAL A 386 34.64 -1.48 -21.97
CA VAL A 386 33.40 -0.93 -21.36
C VAL A 386 33.40 0.60 -21.31
N GLN A 387 34.53 1.21 -20.96
CA GLN A 387 34.69 2.66 -20.91
C GLN A 387 34.64 3.28 -22.31
N ARG A 388 35.29 2.67 -23.31
CA ARG A 388 35.23 3.13 -24.71
C ARG A 388 33.82 3.04 -25.28
N THR A 389 33.05 2.02 -24.92
CA THR A 389 31.65 1.90 -25.36
C THR A 389 30.72 2.90 -24.68
N SER A 390 30.94 3.24 -23.41
CA SER A 390 29.99 4.03 -22.62
C SER A 390 30.39 5.51 -22.41
N PHE A 391 31.68 5.84 -22.51
CA PHE A 391 32.24 7.18 -22.25
C PHE A 391 33.15 7.65 -23.39
N TYR A 392 32.80 7.31 -24.63
CA TYR A 392 33.62 7.59 -25.81
C TYR A 392 33.98 9.08 -25.95
N ASN A 393 32.97 9.95 -25.89
CA ASN A 393 33.15 11.39 -26.07
C ASN A 393 34.03 11.97 -24.96
N GLU A 394 33.81 11.56 -23.72
CA GLU A 394 34.59 12.01 -22.57
C GLU A 394 36.06 11.59 -22.67
N ILE A 395 36.33 10.36 -23.11
CA ILE A 395 37.69 9.89 -23.34
C ILE A 395 38.36 10.70 -24.46
N GLN A 396 37.65 10.97 -25.56
CA GLN A 396 38.18 11.77 -26.67
C GLN A 396 38.53 13.21 -26.26
N TYR A 397 37.69 13.86 -25.45
CA TYR A 397 38.01 15.19 -24.92
C TYR A 397 39.27 15.17 -24.06
N LEU A 398 39.39 14.18 -23.17
CA LEU A 398 40.56 14.04 -22.30
C LEU A 398 41.84 13.65 -23.06
N GLU A 399 41.75 12.82 -24.10
CA GLU A 399 42.89 12.50 -24.99
C GLU A 399 43.38 13.75 -25.73
N LYS A 400 42.48 14.68 -26.08
CA LYS A 400 42.79 15.95 -26.75
C LYS A 400 43.16 17.08 -25.78
N GLY A 401 43.18 16.83 -24.47
CA GLY A 401 43.47 17.86 -23.45
C GLY A 401 42.38 18.93 -23.30
N ILE A 402 41.17 18.70 -23.84
CA ILE A 402 40.05 19.64 -23.80
C ILE A 402 39.26 19.40 -22.50
N PRO A 403 38.90 20.45 -21.74
CA PRO A 403 38.07 20.30 -20.55
C PRO A 403 36.69 19.73 -20.91
N LEU A 404 36.14 18.87 -20.04
CA LEU A 404 34.84 18.27 -20.27
C LEU A 404 33.71 19.31 -20.23
N PRO A 405 32.66 19.16 -21.07
CA PRO A 405 31.50 20.05 -21.06
C PRO A 405 30.79 20.11 -19.70
N ASN A 406 30.22 21.27 -19.36
CA ASN A 406 29.43 21.47 -18.12
C ASN A 406 28.18 20.55 -18.05
N SER A 407 27.73 19.99 -19.17
CA SER A 407 26.64 19.03 -19.25
C SER A 407 27.03 17.59 -18.85
N CYS A 408 28.34 17.28 -18.75
CA CYS A 408 28.82 15.94 -18.44
C CYS A 408 28.62 15.58 -16.96
N LYS A 409 27.91 14.47 -16.71
CA LYS A 409 27.67 13.93 -15.36
C LYS A 409 28.94 13.54 -14.60
N LEU A 410 30.04 13.30 -15.33
CA LEU A 410 31.34 12.92 -14.76
C LEU A 410 32.19 14.12 -14.35
N LEU A 411 31.84 15.36 -14.74
CA LEU A 411 32.67 16.55 -14.48
C LEU A 411 33.00 16.73 -12.99
N ASN A 412 32.00 16.51 -12.13
CA ASN A 412 32.15 16.59 -10.66
C ASN A 412 33.14 15.58 -10.06
N LEU A 413 33.53 14.55 -10.82
CA LEU A 413 34.51 13.54 -10.40
C LEU A 413 35.95 13.91 -10.79
N HIS A 414 36.16 15.07 -11.43
CA HIS A 414 37.45 15.49 -12.01
C HIS A 414 38.17 14.33 -12.73
N PRO A 415 37.54 13.72 -13.75
CA PRO A 415 38.02 12.49 -14.34
C PRO A 415 39.31 12.75 -15.16
N PHE A 416 40.22 11.80 -15.14
CA PHE A 416 41.46 11.84 -15.92
C PHE A 416 41.79 10.46 -16.49
N LEU A 417 42.63 10.42 -17.53
CA LEU A 417 43.14 9.19 -18.12
C LEU A 417 44.46 8.80 -17.45
N ASP A 418 44.58 7.52 -17.07
CA ASP A 418 45.85 6.98 -16.57
C ASP A 418 46.83 6.62 -17.71
N ASP A 419 48.06 6.23 -17.34
CA ASP A 419 49.13 5.83 -18.26
C ASP A 419 48.74 4.65 -19.18
N SER A 420 47.69 3.90 -18.82
CA SER A 420 47.14 2.81 -19.63
C SER A 420 45.91 3.19 -20.46
N GLY A 421 45.52 4.47 -20.43
CA GLY A 421 44.35 5.03 -21.10
C GLY A 421 43.02 4.60 -20.46
N LEU A 422 42.98 4.38 -19.15
CA LEU A 422 41.75 4.11 -18.39
C LEU A 422 41.23 5.38 -17.73
N LEU A 423 39.92 5.56 -17.79
CA LEU A 423 39.22 6.67 -17.16
C LEU A 423 39.11 6.44 -15.63
N ARG A 424 39.66 7.37 -14.85
CA ARG A 424 39.70 7.30 -13.37
C ARG A 424 39.17 8.56 -12.73
N VAL A 425 38.76 8.41 -11.46
CA VAL A 425 38.28 9.52 -10.62
C VAL A 425 39.46 10.34 -10.08
N GLY A 426 39.38 11.66 -10.22
CA GLY A 426 40.26 12.61 -9.55
C GLY A 426 39.94 12.74 -8.07
N GLY A 427 40.90 13.17 -7.26
CA GLY A 427 40.68 13.29 -5.82
C GLY A 427 41.78 13.99 -5.06
N ARG A 428 41.51 14.27 -3.78
CA ARG A 428 42.40 14.98 -2.85
C ARG A 428 43.41 14.08 -2.14
N LEU A 429 43.30 12.76 -2.31
CA LEU A 429 44.12 11.76 -1.60
C LEU A 429 45.44 11.43 -2.33
N ARG A 430 45.97 12.33 -3.16
CA ARG A 430 47.18 12.09 -3.96
C ARG A 430 48.40 11.76 -3.09
N ASN A 431 48.53 12.45 -1.96
CA ASN A 431 49.68 12.34 -1.04
C ASN A 431 49.52 11.26 0.05
N SER A 432 48.42 10.49 0.07
CA SER A 432 48.23 9.44 1.09
C SER A 432 49.09 8.21 0.80
N LEU A 433 49.32 7.33 1.78
CA LEU A 433 50.05 6.06 1.59
C LEU A 433 49.17 4.94 1.00
N ILE A 434 47.99 5.29 0.47
CA ILE A 434 46.97 4.36 0.00
C ILE A 434 47.30 3.86 -1.42
N PRO A 435 46.97 2.61 -1.79
CA PRO A 435 47.19 2.09 -3.14
C PRO A 435 46.55 2.94 -4.24
N ARG A 436 47.19 3.01 -5.41
CA ARG A 436 46.76 3.84 -6.56
C ARG A 436 45.30 3.60 -6.98
N ASN A 437 44.82 2.35 -6.94
CA ASN A 437 43.45 2.01 -7.29
C ASN A 437 42.40 2.57 -6.32
N GLN A 438 42.76 2.80 -5.06
CA GLN A 438 41.87 3.37 -4.06
C GLN A 438 41.98 4.91 -4.02
N LYS A 439 43.14 5.47 -4.36
CA LYS A 439 43.30 6.92 -4.62
C LYS A 439 42.50 7.37 -5.84
N HIS A 440 42.57 6.59 -6.91
CA HIS A 440 41.96 6.89 -8.20
C HIS A 440 41.21 5.65 -8.74
N PRO A 441 40.00 5.36 -8.22
CA PRO A 441 39.21 4.25 -8.69
C PRO A 441 38.81 4.38 -10.16
N MET A 442 38.70 3.23 -10.84
CA MET A 442 38.33 3.17 -12.27
C MET A 442 36.83 3.43 -12.44
N ILE A 443 36.46 4.33 -13.36
CA ILE A 443 35.06 4.72 -13.57
C ILE A 443 34.34 3.64 -14.41
N ILE A 444 33.18 3.16 -13.95
CA ILE A 444 32.36 2.17 -14.68
C ILE A 444 30.94 2.73 -14.87
N PRO A 445 30.28 2.53 -16.03
CA PRO A 445 28.91 2.98 -16.28
C PRO A 445 27.87 2.38 -15.32
N THR A 446 26.75 3.07 -15.13
CA THR A 446 25.64 2.56 -14.31
C THR A 446 24.84 1.47 -14.98
N ASN A 447 24.53 1.65 -16.26
CA ASN A 447 23.57 0.85 -17.01
C ASN A 447 24.32 -0.10 -17.93
N HIS A 448 25.05 -1.05 -17.36
CA HIS A 448 25.80 -2.04 -18.12
C HIS A 448 25.77 -3.40 -17.41
N ASN A 449 25.68 -4.51 -18.15
CA ASN A 449 25.64 -5.85 -17.54
C ASN A 449 26.89 -6.11 -16.68
N PHE A 450 28.07 -5.71 -17.16
CA PHE A 450 29.32 -5.77 -16.39
C PHE A 450 29.21 -5.14 -14.99
N THR A 451 28.49 -4.02 -14.84
CA THR A 451 28.26 -3.34 -13.56
C THR A 451 27.45 -4.20 -12.59
N TYR A 452 26.47 -4.94 -13.10
CA TYR A 452 25.73 -5.91 -12.29
C TYR A 452 26.62 -7.08 -11.87
N VAL A 453 27.36 -7.67 -12.81
CA VAL A 453 28.25 -8.82 -12.58
C VAL A 453 29.32 -8.50 -11.53
N ILE A 454 29.97 -7.33 -11.64
CA ILE A 454 31.01 -6.91 -10.69
C ILE A 454 30.43 -6.63 -9.31
N THR A 455 29.30 -5.91 -9.24
CA THR A 455 28.65 -5.60 -7.96
C THR A 455 28.19 -6.88 -7.26
N ASN A 456 27.67 -7.86 -8.01
CA ASN A 456 27.29 -9.16 -7.48
C ASN A 456 28.51 -9.99 -7.02
N HIS A 457 29.63 -9.90 -7.74
CA HIS A 457 30.88 -10.56 -7.34
C HIS A 457 31.38 -10.05 -5.98
N PHE A 458 31.49 -8.73 -5.80
CA PHE A 458 31.89 -8.13 -4.52
C PHE A 458 30.88 -8.41 -3.40
N HIS A 459 29.58 -8.42 -3.73
CA HIS A 459 28.54 -8.77 -2.78
C HIS A 459 28.70 -10.18 -2.19
N ILE A 460 29.01 -11.17 -3.03
CA ILE A 460 29.22 -12.56 -2.63
C ILE A 460 30.59 -12.74 -1.95
N LEU A 461 31.65 -12.14 -2.52
CA LEU A 461 33.02 -12.24 -2.03
C LEU A 461 33.15 -11.75 -0.58
N TYR A 462 32.47 -10.66 -0.24
CA TYR A 462 32.44 -10.10 1.11
C TYR A 462 31.19 -10.54 1.89
N PHE A 463 30.80 -11.80 1.73
CA PHE A 463 29.82 -12.50 2.58
C PHE A 463 28.50 -11.76 2.83
N HIS A 464 27.90 -11.22 1.78
CA HIS A 464 26.58 -10.58 1.85
C HIS A 464 26.49 -9.38 2.82
N THR A 465 27.58 -8.62 2.95
CA THR A 465 27.62 -7.37 3.72
C THR A 465 26.53 -6.37 3.31
N GLY A 466 26.21 -5.44 4.22
CA GLY A 466 25.19 -4.42 3.99
C GLY A 466 25.55 -3.43 2.86
N ALA A 467 24.57 -2.64 2.42
CA ALA A 467 24.70 -1.78 1.23
C ALA A 467 25.91 -0.83 1.28
N GLU A 468 26.16 -0.19 2.42
CA GLU A 468 27.27 0.75 2.56
C GLU A 468 28.63 0.04 2.60
N ALA A 469 28.72 -1.13 3.24
CA ALA A 469 29.94 -1.93 3.28
C ALA A 469 30.29 -2.52 1.91
N THR A 470 29.31 -3.08 1.19
CA THR A 470 29.53 -3.53 -0.20
C THR A 470 29.96 -2.37 -1.11
N LEU A 471 29.35 -1.19 -0.93
CA LEU A 471 29.73 0.00 -1.69
C LEU A 471 31.17 0.47 -1.36
N ALA A 472 31.58 0.43 -0.09
CA ALA A 472 32.94 0.76 0.32
C ALA A 472 33.96 -0.19 -0.30
N ASN A 473 33.68 -1.50 -0.31
CA ASN A 473 34.54 -2.50 -0.92
C ASN A 473 34.69 -2.32 -2.43
N ILE A 474 33.61 -1.96 -3.13
CA ILE A 474 33.67 -1.63 -4.56
C ILE A 474 34.54 -0.40 -4.80
N ARG A 475 34.41 0.64 -3.95
CA ARG A 475 35.17 1.90 -4.05
C ARG A 475 36.67 1.76 -3.87
N ASN A 476 37.16 0.64 -3.33
CA ASN A 476 38.60 0.36 -3.27
C ASN A 476 39.24 0.17 -4.67
N SER A 477 38.43 -0.10 -5.70
CA SER A 477 38.95 -0.33 -7.06
C SER A 477 38.11 0.30 -8.17
N PHE A 478 36.81 0.53 -7.94
CA PHE A 478 35.86 0.98 -8.94
C PHE A 478 34.98 2.11 -8.43
N TRP A 479 34.69 3.06 -9.31
CA TRP A 479 33.70 4.10 -9.07
C TRP A 479 32.54 3.98 -10.06
N ILE A 480 31.37 3.61 -9.54
CA ILE A 480 30.14 3.55 -10.32
C ILE A 480 29.30 4.78 -9.95
N PRO A 481 28.95 5.67 -10.89
CA PRO A 481 28.00 6.75 -10.62
C PRO A 481 26.71 6.16 -10.03
N SER A 482 26.06 6.78 -9.05
CA SER A 482 24.80 6.22 -8.47
C SER A 482 24.85 4.74 -8.00
N ALA A 483 26.03 4.21 -7.66
CA ALA A 483 26.26 2.80 -7.26
C ALA A 483 25.29 2.26 -6.19
N ARG A 484 24.90 3.12 -5.24
CA ARG A 484 24.02 2.77 -4.12
C ARG A 484 22.70 2.14 -4.59
N ASN A 485 22.16 2.59 -5.72
CA ASN A 485 20.92 2.03 -6.26
C ASN A 485 21.12 0.62 -6.82
N VAL A 486 22.23 0.38 -7.51
CA VAL A 486 22.60 -0.94 -8.05
C VAL A 486 22.84 -1.94 -6.91
N VAL A 487 23.60 -1.54 -5.89
CA VAL A 487 23.85 -2.39 -4.70
C VAL A 487 22.54 -2.74 -3.99
N ARG A 488 21.65 -1.76 -3.77
CA ARG A 488 20.34 -2.02 -3.16
C ARG A 488 19.48 -2.98 -3.99
N LYS A 489 19.55 -2.91 -5.33
CA LYS A 489 18.86 -3.84 -6.23
C LYS A 489 19.36 -5.28 -6.06
N ILE A 490 20.67 -5.46 -5.94
CA ILE A 490 21.30 -6.78 -5.73
C ILE A 490 20.93 -7.35 -4.35
N LEU A 491 21.01 -6.54 -3.29
CA LEU A 491 20.63 -6.98 -1.94
C LEU A 491 19.15 -7.39 -1.84
N ARG A 492 18.25 -6.74 -2.59
CA ARG A 492 16.82 -7.09 -2.61
C ARG A 492 16.53 -8.38 -3.37
N THR A 493 17.31 -8.69 -4.39
CA THR A 493 17.16 -9.90 -5.21
C THR A 493 17.89 -11.10 -4.62
N CYS A 494 18.95 -10.87 -3.84
CA CYS A 494 19.69 -11.92 -3.15
C CYS A 494 18.87 -12.60 -2.04
N ILE A 495 18.67 -13.91 -2.15
CA ILE A 495 17.91 -14.73 -1.20
C ILE A 495 18.54 -14.68 0.21
N THR A 496 19.87 -14.78 0.31
CA THR A 496 20.58 -14.78 1.60
C THR A 496 20.36 -13.47 2.35
N CYS A 497 20.55 -12.31 1.68
CA CYS A 497 20.28 -11.00 2.26
C CYS A 497 18.83 -10.84 2.68
N ARG A 498 17.92 -11.40 1.90
CA ARG A 498 16.48 -11.35 2.17
C ARG A 498 16.10 -12.12 3.42
N LYS A 499 16.70 -13.30 3.63
CA LYS A 499 16.51 -14.08 4.86
C LYS A 499 17.04 -13.33 6.07
N VAL A 500 18.24 -12.75 5.97
CA VAL A 500 18.86 -11.99 7.08
C VAL A 500 18.06 -10.74 7.42
N SER A 501 17.59 -10.01 6.41
CA SER A 501 16.82 -8.77 6.57
C SER A 501 15.34 -8.98 6.91
N ALA A 502 14.85 -10.22 6.90
CA ALA A 502 13.47 -10.53 7.26
C ALA A 502 13.16 -10.06 8.68
N LYS A 503 12.11 -9.24 8.81
CA LYS A 503 11.61 -8.76 10.10
C LYS A 503 10.54 -9.73 10.60
N GLY A 504 10.65 -10.13 11.87
CA GLY A 504 9.60 -10.89 12.53
C GLY A 504 8.30 -10.12 12.55
N SER A 505 7.17 -10.82 12.41
CA SER A 505 5.86 -10.20 12.47
C SER A 505 5.53 -9.77 13.90
N GLN A 506 4.95 -8.58 14.04
CA GLN A 506 4.53 -8.03 15.32
C GLN A 506 3.02 -8.22 15.48
N GLN A 507 2.59 -8.60 16.66
CA GLN A 507 1.18 -8.79 16.98
C GLN A 507 0.61 -7.49 17.57
N LEU A 508 -0.53 -7.03 17.05
CA LEU A 508 -1.34 -6.03 17.75
C LEU A 508 -1.99 -6.72 18.96
N MET A 509 -1.72 -6.20 20.15
CA MET A 509 -2.36 -6.72 21.37
C MET A 509 -3.86 -6.47 21.29
N ALA A 510 -4.66 -7.46 21.68
CA ALA A 510 -6.10 -7.26 21.85
C ALA A 510 -6.35 -6.20 22.92
N ASP A 511 -7.47 -5.51 22.83
CA ASP A 511 -7.94 -4.68 23.93
C ASP A 511 -8.07 -5.54 25.19
N LEU A 512 -7.70 -4.95 26.33
CA LEU A 512 -7.89 -5.63 27.61
C LEU A 512 -9.40 -5.79 27.81
N PRO A 513 -9.89 -6.99 28.16
CA PRO A 513 -11.32 -7.19 28.44
C PRO A 513 -11.77 -6.18 29.49
N ALA A 514 -13.02 -5.71 29.40
CA ALA A 514 -13.56 -4.69 30.30
C ALA A 514 -13.24 -4.99 31.77
N ALA A 515 -13.33 -6.27 32.15
CA ALA A 515 -12.97 -6.79 33.47
C ALA A 515 -11.53 -6.53 33.98
N ARG A 516 -10.61 -6.07 33.12
CA ARG A 516 -9.23 -5.71 33.48
C ARG A 516 -8.98 -4.21 33.56
N VAL A 517 -9.93 -3.40 33.11
CA VAL A 517 -9.80 -1.94 32.96
C VAL A 517 -10.91 -1.17 33.68
N THR A 518 -12.02 -1.82 34.02
CA THR A 518 -13.04 -1.27 34.93
C THR A 518 -12.59 -1.40 36.37
N ALA A 519 -12.65 -0.30 37.13
CA ALA A 519 -12.40 -0.33 38.57
C ALA A 519 -13.38 -1.29 39.24
N CYS A 520 -12.84 -2.34 39.88
CA CYS A 520 -13.63 -3.30 40.64
C CYS A 520 -13.01 -3.48 42.03
N ARG A 521 -13.78 -4.00 42.99
CA ARG A 521 -13.25 -4.31 44.32
C ARG A 521 -12.19 -5.40 44.20
N VAL A 522 -11.15 -5.34 45.04
CA VAL A 522 -10.08 -6.33 45.04
C VAL A 522 -10.72 -7.72 45.18
N PHE A 523 -10.39 -8.65 44.26
CA PHE A 523 -10.94 -10.02 44.14
C PHE A 523 -12.34 -10.19 43.51
N SER A 524 -12.99 -9.14 42.98
CA SER A 524 -14.29 -9.32 42.30
C SER A 524 -14.24 -9.79 40.84
N GLN A 525 -13.07 -9.84 40.19
CA GLN A 525 -12.92 -10.37 38.83
C GLN A 525 -11.66 -11.23 38.65
N VAL A 526 -11.76 -12.21 37.74
CA VAL A 526 -10.74 -13.24 37.48
C VAL A 526 -9.50 -12.63 36.81
N VAL A 527 -8.49 -12.37 37.62
CA VAL A 527 -7.10 -12.26 37.16
C VAL A 527 -6.44 -13.63 37.26
N LYS A 528 -5.51 -13.94 36.33
CA LYS A 528 -4.70 -15.17 36.34
C LYS A 528 -3.86 -15.24 37.62
N ALA A 529 -4.45 -15.75 38.69
CA ALA A 529 -3.77 -15.99 39.95
C ALA A 529 -3.12 -17.38 39.89
N ILE A 530 -1.82 -17.44 40.17
CA ILE A 530 -1.08 -18.69 40.28
C ILE A 530 -0.95 -19.01 41.77
N HIS A 531 -1.53 -20.12 42.21
CA HIS A 531 -1.39 -20.63 43.58
C HIS A 531 -0.38 -21.78 43.57
N LEU A 532 0.76 -21.58 44.22
CA LEU A 532 1.77 -22.61 44.41
C LEU A 532 1.77 -23.01 45.87
N GLU A 533 1.62 -24.31 46.13
CA GLU A 533 1.66 -24.87 47.46
C GLU A 533 2.56 -26.10 47.47
N LEU A 534 3.49 -26.13 48.40
CA LEU A 534 4.38 -27.28 48.58
C LEU A 534 3.60 -28.39 49.28
N VAL A 535 3.64 -29.60 48.72
CA VAL A 535 2.98 -30.78 49.27
C VAL A 535 4.06 -31.80 49.64
N CYS A 536 3.87 -32.53 50.74
CA CYS A 536 4.88 -33.44 51.28
C CYS A 536 5.16 -34.66 50.39
N ASN A 537 4.18 -35.14 49.63
CA ASN A 537 4.32 -36.25 48.70
C ASN A 537 3.25 -36.18 47.59
N LEU A 538 3.40 -37.02 46.56
CA LEU A 538 2.55 -37.02 45.37
C LEU A 538 1.34 -37.95 45.50
N THR A 539 0.70 -38.01 46.69
CA THR A 539 -0.48 -38.88 46.94
C THR A 539 -1.79 -38.10 46.87
N THR A 540 -2.92 -38.81 46.77
CA THR A 540 -4.28 -38.22 46.70
C THR A 540 -4.65 -37.45 47.97
N GLU A 541 -4.25 -37.96 49.13
CA GLU A 541 -4.58 -37.39 50.45
C GLU A 541 -3.85 -36.06 50.67
N ALA A 542 -2.58 -36.00 50.30
CA ALA A 542 -1.77 -34.79 50.44
C ALA A 542 -2.25 -33.69 49.49
N PHE A 543 -2.70 -34.06 48.29
CA PHE A 543 -3.37 -33.14 47.38
C PHE A 543 -4.73 -32.67 47.93
N LEU A 544 -5.56 -33.55 48.49
CA LEU A 544 -6.85 -33.17 49.10
C LEU A 544 -6.65 -32.16 50.22
N ALA A 545 -5.63 -32.35 51.06
CA ALA A 545 -5.31 -31.39 52.12
C ALA A 545 -4.87 -30.03 51.54
N ALA A 546 -4.07 -30.03 50.48
CA ALA A 546 -3.69 -28.80 49.77
C ALA A 546 -4.89 -28.12 49.09
N LEU A 547 -5.79 -28.90 48.49
CA LEU A 547 -7.01 -28.40 47.87
C LEU A 547 -7.97 -27.81 48.90
N LYS A 548 -8.13 -28.44 50.07
CA LYS A 548 -8.92 -27.87 51.18
C LYS A 548 -8.38 -26.51 51.61
N ARG A 549 -7.06 -26.39 51.74
CA ARG A 549 -6.41 -25.11 52.08
C ARG A 549 -6.50 -24.10 50.95
N PHE A 550 -6.42 -24.54 49.70
CA PHE A 550 -6.67 -23.70 48.52
C PHE A 550 -8.11 -23.16 48.54
N VAL A 551 -9.11 -24.03 48.74
CA VAL A 551 -10.52 -23.67 48.82
C VAL A 551 -10.78 -22.70 49.97
N ALA A 552 -10.23 -22.96 51.15
CA ALA A 552 -10.32 -22.07 52.29
C ALA A 552 -9.71 -20.68 52.01
N ARG A 553 -8.66 -20.61 51.18
CA ARG A 553 -7.94 -19.35 50.88
C ARG A 553 -8.53 -18.59 49.70
N ARG A 554 -9.00 -19.32 48.67
CA ARG A 554 -9.32 -18.81 47.33
C ARG A 554 -10.78 -19.01 46.92
N GLY A 555 -11.55 -19.74 47.71
CA GLY A 555 -12.94 -20.10 47.40
C GLY A 555 -13.04 -21.48 46.73
N ARG A 556 -14.24 -22.08 46.81
CA ARG A 556 -14.52 -23.38 46.20
C ARG A 556 -14.50 -23.25 44.67
N PRO A 557 -13.66 -24.02 43.96
CA PRO A 557 -13.69 -24.04 42.50
C PRO A 557 -14.99 -24.69 42.02
N ILE A 558 -15.59 -24.10 40.99
CA ILE A 558 -16.82 -24.60 40.34
C ILE A 558 -16.47 -25.78 39.43
N GLU A 559 -15.33 -25.72 38.74
CA GLU A 559 -14.83 -26.76 37.85
C GLU A 559 -13.30 -26.88 38.00
N ILE A 560 -12.79 -28.11 38.06
CA ILE A 560 -11.36 -28.39 38.18
C ILE A 560 -10.93 -29.20 36.96
N HIS A 561 -10.01 -28.64 36.16
CA HIS A 561 -9.38 -29.32 35.03
C HIS A 561 -7.98 -29.78 35.42
N SER A 562 -7.74 -31.09 35.40
CA SER A 562 -6.42 -31.69 35.61
C SER A 562 -6.04 -32.59 34.44
N ASP A 563 -4.79 -33.03 34.38
CA ASP A 563 -4.42 -34.16 33.52
C ASP A 563 -4.90 -35.50 34.12
N ASN A 564 -4.69 -36.60 33.39
CA ASN A 564 -5.08 -37.95 33.82
C ASN A 564 -4.09 -38.58 34.81
N GLY A 565 -3.43 -37.77 35.64
CA GLY A 565 -2.53 -38.26 36.69
C GLY A 565 -3.24 -39.17 37.70
N ARG A 566 -2.59 -40.28 38.09
CA ARG A 566 -3.18 -41.30 39.00
C ARG A 566 -3.67 -40.73 40.33
N ASN A 567 -3.02 -39.66 40.82
CA ASN A 567 -3.33 -39.00 42.09
C ASN A 567 -4.66 -38.23 42.04
N PHE A 568 -5.06 -37.76 40.85
CA PHE A 568 -6.31 -37.03 40.59
C PHE A 568 -7.47 -37.97 40.22
N PHE A 569 -7.17 -39.18 39.71
CA PHE A 569 -8.19 -40.14 39.31
C PHE A 569 -9.00 -40.68 40.51
N LYS A 570 -8.34 -40.92 41.65
CA LYS A 570 -9.00 -41.38 42.89
C LYS A 570 -9.89 -40.30 43.55
N LEU A 571 -9.71 -39.00 43.23
CA LEU A 571 -10.50 -37.90 43.80
C LEU A 571 -11.97 -37.92 43.36
N LYS A 572 -12.26 -38.50 42.19
CA LYS A 572 -13.62 -38.52 41.63
C LYS A 572 -14.64 -39.18 42.56
N ARG A 573 -14.17 -40.00 43.51
CA ARG A 573 -14.99 -40.71 44.51
C ARG A 573 -15.17 -39.94 45.84
N PHE A 574 -14.32 -38.95 46.14
CA PHE A 574 -14.29 -38.21 47.43
C PHE A 574 -14.94 -36.81 47.38
N LEU A 575 -15.35 -36.33 46.21
CA LEU A 575 -15.94 -34.99 46.01
C LEU A 575 -17.44 -34.89 46.34
N ILE A 576 -18.05 -35.92 46.94
CA ILE A 576 -19.39 -35.87 47.53
C ILE A 576 -19.23 -35.36 48.98
N LEU A 577 -19.05 -34.05 49.18
CA LEU A 577 -18.86 -33.45 50.51
C LEU A 577 -19.54 -32.08 50.63
N ASP A 578 -20.81 -32.09 51.05
CA ASP A 578 -21.57 -30.91 51.51
C ASP A 578 -21.54 -30.74 53.04
N GLN A 579 -20.81 -31.57 53.79
CA GLN A 579 -20.85 -31.61 55.26
C GLN A 579 -19.81 -30.75 56.02
N PHE A 580 -18.97 -29.94 55.35
CA PHE A 580 -17.87 -29.21 56.02
C PHE A 580 -17.89 -27.69 55.86
N PHE A 581 -18.98 -27.12 55.33
CA PHE A 581 -19.03 -25.71 54.95
C PHE A 581 -20.32 -25.08 55.44
N LEU A 582 -20.26 -23.79 55.82
CA LEU A 582 -21.45 -22.98 56.12
C LEU A 582 -22.49 -23.16 55.00
N SER A 583 -23.73 -23.38 55.41
CA SER A 583 -24.83 -23.61 54.50
C SER A 583 -25.06 -22.39 53.62
N ASN A 584 -25.35 -22.62 52.34
CA ASN A 584 -25.82 -21.58 51.42
C ASN A 584 -27.36 -21.59 51.31
N ASP A 585 -28.05 -22.35 52.17
CA ASP A 585 -29.52 -22.43 52.17
C ASP A 585 -30.11 -21.13 52.74
N PRO A 586 -30.91 -20.38 51.96
CA PRO A 586 -31.52 -19.12 52.40
C PRO A 586 -32.58 -19.28 53.51
N ASN A 587 -33.00 -20.51 53.85
CA ASN A 587 -33.92 -20.78 54.96
C ASN A 587 -33.20 -21.06 56.29
N ASP A 588 -31.87 -21.01 56.31
CA ASP A 588 -31.08 -21.19 57.52
C ASP A 588 -31.20 -19.95 58.43
N VAL A 589 -31.39 -20.16 59.74
CA VAL A 589 -31.87 -19.13 60.67
C VAL A 589 -30.73 -18.38 61.38
N GLU A 590 -29.46 -18.74 61.12
CA GLU A 590 -28.29 -18.05 61.66
C GLU A 590 -28.00 -16.73 60.92
N THR A 591 -27.87 -15.63 61.67
CA THR A 591 -27.75 -14.28 61.10
C THR A 591 -26.29 -13.89 60.79
N LEU A 592 -26.00 -13.63 59.51
CA LEU A 592 -24.69 -13.16 59.02
C LEU A 592 -24.50 -11.65 59.24
N THR A 593 -23.37 -11.26 59.82
CA THR A 593 -23.00 -9.84 60.03
C THR A 593 -21.68 -9.47 59.32
N PRO A 594 -21.46 -8.17 58.98
CA PRO A 594 -20.29 -7.72 58.22
C PRO A 594 -18.92 -8.09 58.84
N ALA A 595 -18.86 -8.26 60.15
CA ALA A 595 -17.61 -8.56 60.84
C ALA A 595 -17.14 -10.02 60.62
N HIS A 596 -18.03 -10.96 60.25
CA HIS A 596 -17.67 -12.33 59.86
C HIS A 596 -16.76 -12.37 58.62
N PHE A 597 -16.86 -11.36 57.75
CA PHE A 597 -16.11 -11.28 56.51
C PHE A 597 -14.68 -10.75 56.69
N LEU A 598 -14.37 -10.10 57.81
CA LEU A 598 -13.05 -9.51 58.07
C LEU A 598 -12.09 -10.47 58.82
N VAL A 599 -12.60 -11.30 59.72
CA VAL A 599 -11.77 -12.20 60.58
C VAL A 599 -11.58 -13.60 59.96
N ARG A 600 -12.43 -13.98 58.99
CA ARG A 600 -12.41 -15.30 58.28
C ARG A 600 -12.45 -16.53 59.20
N LEU A 601 -12.90 -16.35 60.43
CA LEU A 601 -13.37 -17.37 61.36
C LEU A 601 -14.77 -16.94 61.82
N SER A 602 -15.45 -17.77 62.60
CA SER A 602 -16.62 -17.30 63.36
C SER A 602 -16.27 -16.04 64.14
N LEU A 603 -17.22 -15.10 64.29
CA LEU A 603 -16.97 -13.83 65.00
C LEU A 603 -16.66 -13.99 66.49
N VAL A 604 -16.78 -15.19 67.01
CA VAL A 604 -16.38 -15.54 68.37
C VAL A 604 -14.87 -15.88 68.44
N ALA A 605 -14.13 -15.78 67.33
CA ALA A 605 -12.69 -16.00 67.29
C ALA A 605 -11.92 -14.78 67.84
N VAL A 606 -11.06 -15.04 68.83
CA VAL A 606 -10.30 -14.01 69.55
C VAL A 606 -9.27 -13.32 68.62
N PRO A 607 -9.20 -11.98 68.55
CA PRO A 607 -8.23 -11.27 67.72
C PRO A 607 -6.76 -11.50 68.13
N ASP A 608 -5.86 -11.50 67.15
CA ASP A 608 -4.42 -11.57 67.40
C ASP A 608 -3.88 -10.22 67.92
N PRO A 609 -3.00 -10.18 68.95
CA PRO A 609 -2.48 -8.93 69.49
C PRO A 609 -1.54 -8.19 68.52
N ASP A 610 -1.51 -6.84 68.58
CA ASP A 610 -0.58 -6.03 67.79
C ASP A 610 0.81 -6.04 68.45
N TYR A 611 1.82 -6.45 67.68
CA TYR A 611 3.19 -6.58 68.14
C TYR A 611 4.12 -5.52 67.54
N THR A 612 3.62 -4.63 66.67
CA THR A 612 4.44 -3.71 65.87
C THR A 612 5.33 -2.78 66.69
N GLU A 613 4.95 -2.42 67.91
CA GLU A 613 5.74 -1.55 68.80
C GLU A 613 6.55 -2.29 69.88
N ILE A 614 6.28 -3.58 70.10
CA ILE A 614 6.96 -4.36 71.15
C ILE A 614 8.36 -4.78 70.69
N PRO A 615 9.45 -4.50 71.43
CA PRO A 615 10.81 -4.85 70.99
C PRO A 615 10.99 -6.37 70.81
N MET A 616 11.66 -6.77 69.72
CA MET A 616 11.69 -8.16 69.23
C MET A 616 12.25 -9.17 70.23
N ASN A 617 13.13 -8.72 71.12
CA ASN A 617 13.75 -9.55 72.16
C ASN A 617 12.76 -10.03 73.25
N ARG A 618 11.54 -9.48 73.30
CA ARG A 618 10.49 -9.88 74.25
C ARG A 618 9.38 -10.74 73.61
N LEU A 619 9.47 -11.05 72.31
CA LEU A 619 8.43 -11.76 71.58
C LEU A 619 8.76 -13.25 71.42
N SER A 620 7.77 -14.11 71.66
CA SER A 620 7.87 -15.52 71.28
C SER A 620 7.87 -15.69 69.76
N ARG A 621 8.30 -16.86 69.25
CA ARG A 621 8.48 -17.09 67.81
C ARG A 621 7.21 -16.82 66.99
N TRP A 622 6.03 -17.19 67.49
CA TRP A 622 4.75 -16.93 66.82
C TRP A 622 4.43 -15.42 66.80
N GLN A 623 4.64 -14.72 67.91
CA GLN A 623 4.38 -13.27 68.01
C GLN A 623 5.34 -12.46 67.15
N LEU A 624 6.59 -12.91 67.03
CA LEU A 624 7.58 -12.33 66.12
C LEU A 624 7.15 -12.48 64.66
N VAL A 625 6.65 -13.66 64.27
CA VAL A 625 6.12 -13.90 62.91
C VAL A 625 4.90 -13.01 62.63
N GLN A 626 4.01 -12.85 63.61
CA GLN A 626 2.86 -11.94 63.47
C GLN A 626 3.29 -10.48 63.32
N LYS A 627 4.25 -10.02 64.11
CA LYS A 627 4.86 -8.70 63.97
C LYS A 627 5.44 -8.48 62.57
N MET A 628 6.19 -9.45 62.06
CA MET A 628 6.82 -9.38 60.74
C MET A 628 5.78 -9.29 59.62
N ASN A 629 4.67 -10.03 59.74
CA ASN A 629 3.54 -9.92 58.82
C ASN A 629 2.91 -8.52 58.87
N GLN A 630 2.60 -8.02 60.07
CA GLN A 630 2.02 -6.68 60.26
C GLN A 630 2.93 -5.58 59.68
N HIS A 631 4.26 -5.70 59.85
CA HIS A 631 5.23 -4.74 59.32
C HIS A 631 5.38 -4.80 57.79
N PHE A 632 5.44 -6.02 57.23
CA PHE A 632 5.54 -6.23 55.79
C PHE A 632 4.38 -5.57 55.03
N TRP A 633 3.15 -5.76 55.52
CA TRP A 633 1.95 -5.19 54.88
C TRP A 633 1.95 -3.66 54.89
N ARG A 634 2.40 -3.04 55.99
CA ARG A 634 2.56 -1.58 56.08
C ARG A 634 3.57 -1.05 55.06
N LYS A 635 4.74 -1.69 54.91
CA LYS A 635 5.80 -1.24 53.98
C LYS A 635 5.47 -1.50 52.51
N TRP A 636 4.87 -2.63 52.20
CA TRP A 636 4.50 -2.97 50.83
C TRP A 636 3.49 -1.97 50.26
N SER A 637 2.50 -1.54 51.05
CA SER A 637 1.50 -0.58 50.60
C SER A 637 2.07 0.82 50.38
N SER A 638 3.00 1.27 51.23
CA SER A 638 3.52 2.64 51.17
C SER A 638 4.62 2.82 50.10
N GLU A 639 5.49 1.83 49.92
CA GLU A 639 6.73 2.01 49.14
C GLU A 639 6.70 1.32 47.77
N TYR A 640 6.23 0.08 47.69
CA TYR A 640 6.42 -0.76 46.49
C TYR A 640 5.38 -0.48 45.39
N LEU A 641 4.14 -0.20 45.79
CA LEU A 641 3.01 0.00 44.88
C LEU A 641 3.20 1.22 43.95
N ASN A 642 3.90 2.25 44.44
CA ASN A 642 4.19 3.48 43.70
C ASN A 642 5.28 3.33 42.63
N ARG A 643 6.15 2.30 42.70
CA ARG A 643 7.26 2.09 41.75
C ARG A 643 6.89 1.26 40.52
N LEU A 644 5.69 0.68 40.47
CA LEU A 644 5.27 -0.26 39.42
C LEU A 644 4.63 0.39 38.18
N GLN A 645 4.65 1.72 38.06
CA GLN A 645 4.12 2.42 36.88
C GLN A 645 5.20 3.11 36.04
N GLN A 646 5.70 2.38 35.03
CA GLN A 646 6.15 2.95 33.74
C GLN A 646 5.58 2.11 32.60
N ARG A 647 5.02 2.73 31.55
CA ARG A 647 4.50 2.03 30.36
C ARG A 647 4.77 2.80 29.06
N PRO A 648 5.57 2.27 28.12
CA PRO A 648 5.51 2.66 26.71
C PRO A 648 4.33 1.95 26.01
N LYS A 649 3.60 2.69 25.16
CA LYS A 649 2.42 2.23 24.39
C LYS A 649 2.85 2.03 22.92
N TRP A 650 2.57 0.86 22.33
CA TRP A 650 2.87 0.58 20.91
C TRP A 650 1.72 1.11 20.03
N CYS A 651 1.99 2.03 19.10
CA CYS A 651 0.96 2.73 18.32
C CYS A 651 0.77 2.26 16.87
N LYS A 652 1.52 1.26 16.37
CA LYS A 652 1.39 0.79 14.98
C LYS A 652 1.45 -0.74 14.89
N GLY A 653 0.34 -1.37 14.50
CA GLY A 653 0.33 -2.75 14.05
C GLY A 653 1.08 -2.87 12.71
N SER A 654 1.96 -3.86 12.57
CA SER A 654 2.59 -4.11 11.28
C SER A 654 1.53 -4.47 10.24
N VAL A 655 1.57 -3.80 9.08
CA VAL A 655 0.74 -4.03 7.89
C VAL A 655 0.58 -5.54 7.67
N GLY A 656 -0.64 -6.03 7.95
CA GLY A 656 -0.96 -7.43 8.10
C GLY A 656 -0.70 -8.24 6.82
N PHE A 657 -0.38 -9.51 7.04
CA PHE A 657 -0.19 -10.60 6.08
C PHE A 657 -0.85 -10.40 4.69
N LYS A 658 -0.08 -10.61 3.61
CA LYS A 658 -0.53 -10.47 2.21
C LYS A 658 -1.57 -11.51 1.74
N GLY A 659 -2.10 -12.35 2.64
CA GLY A 659 -3.16 -13.31 2.35
C GLY A 659 -2.73 -14.78 2.32
N ILE A 660 -3.70 -15.65 2.02
CA ILE A 660 -3.52 -17.09 1.84
C ILE A 660 -2.53 -17.35 0.68
N SER A 661 -1.84 -18.50 0.70
CA SER A 661 -0.86 -18.95 -0.30
C SER A 661 0.51 -18.26 -0.33
N HIS A 662 0.81 -17.34 0.59
CA HIS A 662 2.12 -16.68 0.66
C HIS A 662 3.19 -17.52 1.38
N PHE A 663 4.44 -17.37 0.95
CA PHE A 663 5.60 -17.98 1.63
C PHE A 663 6.10 -17.11 2.79
N VAL A 664 6.33 -17.75 3.93
CA VAL A 664 6.87 -17.14 5.15
C VAL A 664 8.04 -17.95 5.70
N LEU A 665 8.86 -17.30 6.52
CA LEU A 665 9.88 -17.98 7.31
C LEU A 665 9.32 -18.30 8.70
N VAL A 666 9.50 -19.54 9.14
CA VAL A 666 9.05 -20.02 10.45
C VAL A 666 10.24 -20.03 11.40
N LYS A 667 10.05 -19.47 12.59
CA LYS A 667 11.03 -19.42 13.66
C LYS A 667 10.89 -20.70 14.52
N PRO A 668 11.87 -21.63 14.52
CA PRO A 668 11.77 -22.87 15.31
C PRO A 668 11.73 -22.62 16.82
N THR A 669 12.60 -21.71 17.30
CA THR A 669 12.73 -21.32 18.72
C THR A 669 13.01 -19.83 18.86
N GLU A 670 12.73 -19.23 20.02
CA GLU A 670 12.84 -17.79 20.25
C GLU A 670 14.25 -17.21 20.02
N ASN A 671 15.30 -18.02 20.13
CA ASN A 671 16.70 -17.60 19.94
C ASN A 671 17.37 -18.26 18.72
N SER A 672 16.60 -18.81 17.77
CA SER A 672 17.15 -19.43 16.56
C SER A 672 17.69 -18.41 15.55
N ASP A 673 18.88 -18.69 15.00
CA ASP A 673 19.50 -17.90 13.92
C ASP A 673 18.57 -17.75 12.72
N ARG A 674 18.47 -16.54 12.16
CA ARG A 674 17.57 -16.24 11.02
C ARG A 674 17.84 -17.08 9.77
N LEU A 675 19.07 -17.57 9.60
CA LEU A 675 19.45 -18.44 8.49
C LEU A 675 18.91 -19.87 8.65
N LYS A 676 18.59 -20.28 9.88
CA LYS A 676 18.01 -21.59 10.22
C LYS A 676 16.47 -21.59 10.17
N TRP A 677 15.85 -20.44 9.90
CA TRP A 677 14.40 -20.36 9.76
C TRP A 677 13.96 -21.06 8.47
N HIS A 678 13.04 -22.01 8.60
CA HIS A 678 12.58 -22.81 7.47
C HIS A 678 11.42 -22.13 6.74
N LEU A 679 11.28 -22.44 5.46
CA LEU A 679 10.25 -21.89 4.60
C LEU A 679 8.94 -22.66 4.77
N ALA A 680 7.82 -21.96 4.92
CA ALA A 680 6.49 -22.55 4.94
C ALA A 680 5.49 -21.71 4.13
N ARG A 681 4.43 -22.34 3.62
CA ARG A 681 3.34 -21.67 2.90
C ARG A 681 2.14 -21.49 3.82
N VAL A 682 1.53 -20.31 3.81
CA VAL A 682 0.30 -20.03 4.56
C VAL A 682 -0.90 -20.66 3.85
N LEU A 683 -1.63 -21.52 4.54
CA LEU A 683 -2.85 -22.17 4.02
C LEU A 683 -4.13 -21.50 4.50
N LYS A 684 -4.18 -21.07 5.77
CA LYS A 684 -5.39 -20.48 6.37
C LYS A 684 -5.02 -19.43 7.41
N LEU A 685 -5.75 -18.33 7.43
CA LEU A 685 -5.66 -17.28 8.46
C LEU A 685 -6.75 -17.51 9.50
N HIS A 686 -6.43 -17.34 10.79
CA HIS A 686 -7.40 -17.39 11.88
C HIS A 686 -7.50 -16.00 12.53
N PRO A 687 -8.43 -15.13 12.06
CA PRO A 687 -8.71 -13.85 12.71
C PRO A 687 -9.42 -14.06 14.06
N GLY A 688 -9.15 -13.18 15.02
CA GLY A 688 -9.94 -13.07 16.25
C GLY A 688 -11.23 -12.27 16.02
N GLU A 689 -12.00 -12.06 17.08
CA GLU A 689 -13.27 -11.30 17.06
C GLU A 689 -13.11 -9.85 16.57
N ASP A 690 -11.93 -9.27 16.78
CA ASP A 690 -11.55 -7.93 16.29
C ASP A 690 -11.01 -7.93 14.85
N ASN A 691 -11.22 -9.02 14.09
CA ASN A 691 -10.69 -9.26 12.75
C ASN A 691 -9.15 -9.24 12.63
N ILE A 692 -8.42 -9.32 13.75
CA ILE A 692 -6.95 -9.34 13.74
C ILE A 692 -6.44 -10.78 13.71
N VAL A 693 -5.65 -11.10 12.68
CA VAL A 693 -5.03 -12.43 12.54
C VAL A 693 -3.90 -12.61 13.56
N ARG A 694 -4.11 -13.54 14.49
CA ARG A 694 -3.11 -13.90 15.54
C ARG A 694 -2.47 -15.26 15.32
N VAL A 695 -3.16 -16.16 14.62
CA VAL A 695 -2.72 -17.53 14.33
C VAL A 695 -2.90 -17.84 12.85
N VAL A 696 -1.95 -18.56 12.26
CA VAL A 696 -2.03 -19.04 10.88
C VAL A 696 -1.76 -20.54 10.80
N THR A 697 -2.34 -21.18 9.79
CA THR A 697 -2.05 -22.57 9.43
C THR A 697 -1.01 -22.58 8.33
N LEU A 698 0.06 -23.32 8.52
CA LEU A 698 1.22 -23.38 7.64
C LEU A 698 1.40 -24.80 7.09
N LYS A 699 1.97 -24.91 5.89
CA LYS A 699 2.46 -26.15 5.31
C LYS A 699 3.95 -26.01 5.02
N ASP A 700 4.76 -26.90 5.60
CA ASP A 700 6.18 -27.06 5.26
C ASP A 700 6.44 -28.47 4.71
N LYS A 701 7.72 -28.88 4.65
CA LYS A 701 8.12 -30.23 4.19
C LYS A 701 7.69 -31.35 5.15
N GLN A 702 7.38 -31.04 6.40
CA GLN A 702 7.09 -32.01 7.47
C GLN A 702 5.59 -32.19 7.69
N GLY A 703 4.76 -31.19 7.35
CA GLY A 703 3.31 -31.33 7.39
C GLY A 703 2.56 -30.01 7.52
N ILE A 704 1.30 -30.12 7.97
CA ILE A 704 0.40 -28.98 8.20
C ILE A 704 0.26 -28.74 9.70
N TYR A 705 0.51 -27.52 10.18
CA TYR A 705 0.40 -27.17 11.60
C TYR A 705 0.03 -25.70 11.81
N LYS A 706 -0.46 -25.36 13.01
CA LYS A 706 -0.82 -23.98 13.39
C LYS A 706 0.33 -23.29 14.13
N ARG A 707 0.59 -22.01 13.84
CA ARG A 707 1.54 -21.17 14.60
C ARG A 707 1.05 -19.74 14.82
N PRO A 708 1.43 -19.12 15.95
CA PRO A 708 1.22 -17.70 16.18
C PRO A 708 1.97 -16.83 15.16
N VAL A 709 1.38 -15.70 14.80
CA VAL A 709 1.97 -14.73 13.87
C VAL A 709 3.31 -14.18 14.39
N THR A 710 3.53 -14.14 15.71
CA THR A 710 4.81 -13.72 16.30
C THR A 710 5.98 -14.67 16.03
N LYS A 711 5.70 -15.92 15.63
CA LYS A 711 6.72 -16.94 15.34
C LYS A 711 7.00 -17.10 13.84
N ILE A 712 6.56 -16.14 13.02
CA ILE A 712 6.76 -16.14 11.58
C ILE A 712 7.24 -14.77 11.09
N ALA A 713 7.90 -14.76 9.95
CA ALA A 713 8.39 -13.56 9.30
C ALA A 713 7.96 -13.54 7.83
N ASN A 714 7.43 -12.41 7.39
CA ASN A 714 6.99 -12.21 6.01
C ASN A 714 8.19 -12.04 5.07
N LEU A 715 8.19 -12.82 3.97
CA LEU A 715 9.13 -12.63 2.87
C LEU A 715 8.55 -11.61 1.89
N SER A 716 9.28 -10.53 1.64
CA SER A 716 8.64 -9.33 1.11
C SER A 716 8.18 -9.38 -0.36
N TYR A 717 8.53 -10.32 -1.23
CA TYR A 717 7.97 -10.45 -2.60
C TYR A 717 8.30 -11.84 -3.12
N VAL A 718 7.35 -12.74 -3.12
CA VAL A 718 7.38 -13.92 -3.98
C VAL A 718 6.07 -13.83 -4.75
N ASN A 719 6.11 -13.13 -5.89
CA ASN A 719 5.17 -13.44 -6.97
C ASN A 719 5.85 -14.52 -7.79
#